data_AF-A0A8C4EQ56-F1
#
_entry.id   AF-A0A8C4EQ56-F1
#
_cell.length_a   1.000
_cell.length_b   1.000
_cell.length_c   1.000
_cell.angle_alpha   90.00
_cell.angle_beta   90.00
_cell.angle_gamma   90.00
#
_symmetry.space_group_name_H-M   'P 1'
#
loop_
_entity.id
_entity.type
_entity.pdbx_description
1 polymer ?
#
loop_
_entity_poly.entity_id
_entity_poly.type
_entity_poly.pdbx_seq_one_letter_code
_entity_poly.pdbx_strand_id
1 'polypeptide(L)'
;MFSRHICLSSTIFLSVYFLGVQDDEDVKRMLQGSSMVKVRSPRWQKRRTLKLLEDGVTVWCQSHKTSISVMEVECIREGCQSEMLRQMVGSVPEGRCLTVVFKGPRKSLDLLCQSQEEAQHWVRGIRTLQERVDNMTQKEKLDQYPISCSFVEMTRFKTDKCDQSADGRLDHGEIEVFCRELLRRPEIDAVFIRYSANGCVLSTVDLRDFFMDQGEDASLIHAQSVILTYELNEWAQRNQFMTPNGFTMYMLSKENCVFNPEHARVYQDMKHSLAHYFISSSHNTYLTKDQLTGESSTEPYIRALNHSCRCVELDCWDGDKGEPIIYHGHTLTSKVPFVEVIETINEYAFKASPYPLILSLENHCSVEQQTVMARHLRSILGDKLLTKPVSDLDPHKLPSPEELKFKILVKGKKERVVEECSSSSSDLSSSDEEASCAEGKPRRKKEENKVGASKLSPELSELVVYTQSVPFKSFEQAAKNPATDMSSFSESDALRYIKDSGMYFVRHNSHQLSRIYPSGQRLQSSNYNPQEMWNGGCQIVALNFQTPGEQMDLNHGRFLQNGQCGYILKPPFMCRPDTTFNPENVGGGPAHSPVLLTVRVISAQQLPKPEWDKPSSIVDPQVWVEIHGVPIDNIKKKTHHVDNNGFNPRWDCTFNFTVHVPDLALVRFMVEDHDYTSSNDFLGQYTLPFTSLRTGYRHVRLLKVDGSSLSPSSLFIHIKVTPCQSSPSKSPAKSSAKKP
;
A
#
# COMPACT_ATOMS: atom_id res chain seq x y z
N MET A 1 -14.19 -46.18 -19.37
CA MET A 1 -14.36 -46.83 -18.05
C MET A 1 -13.31 -46.27 -17.11
N PHE A 2 -13.77 -45.71 -15.99
CA PHE A 2 -13.03 -45.15 -14.84
C PHE A 2 -11.94 -44.10 -15.11
N SER A 3 -12.41 -42.86 -15.34
CA SER A 3 -11.70 -41.66 -14.92
C SER A 3 -11.53 -41.72 -13.39
N ARG A 4 -10.34 -42.10 -12.91
CA ARG A 4 -10.02 -42.15 -11.48
C ARG A 4 -9.78 -40.73 -10.98
N HIS A 5 -10.84 -40.09 -10.51
CA HIS A 5 -10.74 -38.96 -9.58
C HIS A 5 -9.98 -39.42 -8.34
N ILE A 6 -8.73 -38.96 -8.18
CA ILE A 6 -8.06 -38.98 -6.88
C ILE A 6 -8.78 -37.93 -6.04
N CYS A 7 -9.71 -38.41 -5.22
CA CYS A 7 -10.36 -37.64 -4.17
C CYS A 7 -9.37 -37.55 -3.00
N LEU A 8 -8.34 -36.72 -3.13
CA LEU A 8 -7.83 -36.00 -1.96
C LEU A 8 -8.92 -34.99 -1.64
N SER A 9 -9.94 -35.48 -0.93
CA SER A 9 -10.98 -34.63 -0.39
C SER A 9 -10.31 -33.47 0.35
N SER A 10 -10.85 -32.28 0.15
CA SER A 10 -10.47 -30.97 0.65
C SER A 10 -10.42 -30.85 2.19
N THR A 11 -10.21 -31.96 2.90
CA THR A 11 -10.65 -32.20 4.28
C THR A 11 -9.52 -32.08 5.30
N ILE A 12 -8.25 -31.93 4.90
CA ILE A 12 -7.16 -31.91 5.89
C ILE A 12 -6.76 -30.48 6.33
N PHE A 13 -7.15 -29.44 5.59
CA PHE A 13 -6.61 -28.10 5.84
C PHE A 13 -7.73 -27.09 6.09
N LEU A 14 -7.78 -26.57 7.33
CA LEU A 14 -8.75 -25.62 7.90
C LEU A 14 -10.20 -26.13 8.10
N SER A 15 -10.47 -27.30 8.68
CA SER A 15 -11.89 -27.64 8.95
C SER A 15 -12.59 -26.60 9.87
N VAL A 16 -13.88 -26.33 9.66
CA VAL A 16 -14.74 -25.59 10.63
C VAL A 16 -14.63 -26.18 12.04
N TYR A 17 -14.38 -27.48 12.12
CA TYR A 17 -14.10 -28.24 13.34
C TYR A 17 -12.84 -27.75 14.07
N PHE A 18 -11.81 -27.36 13.33
CA PHE A 18 -10.55 -26.82 13.85
C PHE A 18 -10.61 -25.33 14.15
N LEU A 19 -11.52 -24.59 13.51
CA LEU A 19 -11.84 -23.22 13.89
C LEU A 19 -12.69 -23.16 15.16
N GLY A 20 -13.22 -24.26 15.68
CA GLY A 20 -14.02 -24.27 16.91
C GLY A 20 -15.36 -23.52 16.76
N VAL A 21 -15.81 -23.30 15.52
CA VAL A 21 -17.06 -22.60 15.20
C VAL A 21 -18.11 -23.58 14.67
N GLN A 22 -17.91 -24.89 14.86
CA GLN A 22 -18.88 -25.91 14.42
C GLN A 22 -20.26 -25.75 15.07
N ASP A 23 -20.31 -25.13 16.25
CA ASP A 23 -21.54 -24.91 17.01
C ASP A 23 -22.19 -23.55 16.73
N ASP A 24 -21.49 -22.65 16.03
CA ASP A 24 -21.99 -21.32 15.68
C ASP A 24 -23.14 -21.41 14.68
N GLU A 25 -24.29 -20.85 15.04
CA GLU A 25 -25.52 -20.93 14.25
C GLU A 25 -25.42 -20.16 12.92
N ASP A 26 -24.68 -19.05 12.87
CA ASP A 26 -24.46 -18.28 11.65
C ASP A 26 -23.60 -19.10 10.67
N VAL A 27 -22.52 -19.72 11.15
CA VAL A 27 -21.63 -20.57 10.34
C VAL A 27 -22.32 -21.84 9.87
N LYS A 28 -23.11 -22.52 10.72
CA LYS A 28 -23.92 -23.69 10.32
C LYS A 28 -24.85 -23.36 9.16
N ARG A 29 -25.50 -22.19 9.18
CA ARG A 29 -26.35 -21.75 8.06
C ARG A 29 -25.55 -21.49 6.79
N MET A 30 -24.37 -20.88 6.91
CA MET A 30 -23.49 -20.69 5.75
C MET A 30 -23.01 -22.02 5.16
N LEU A 31 -22.73 -23.03 6.00
CA LEU A 31 -22.39 -24.40 5.59
C LEU A 31 -23.55 -25.13 4.92
N GLN A 32 -24.80 -24.87 5.29
CA GLN A 32 -25.97 -25.41 4.57
C GLN A 32 -26.10 -24.75 3.18
N GLY A 33 -25.74 -23.48 3.10
CA GLY A 33 -25.76 -22.67 1.89
C GLY A 33 -27.07 -21.91 1.69
N SER A 34 -26.96 -20.78 1.00
CA SER A 34 -28.03 -19.81 0.82
C SER A 34 -28.22 -19.49 -0.66
N SER A 35 -29.49 -19.30 -1.05
CA SER A 35 -29.84 -18.87 -2.40
C SER A 35 -30.16 -17.38 -2.40
N MET A 36 -29.21 -16.58 -2.90
CA MET A 36 -29.26 -15.12 -2.92
C MET A 36 -29.34 -14.59 -4.35
N VAL A 37 -29.77 -13.36 -4.52
CA VAL A 37 -29.77 -12.68 -5.82
C VAL A 37 -28.55 -11.77 -5.90
N LYS A 38 -27.66 -12.05 -6.85
CA LYS A 38 -26.56 -11.15 -7.20
C LYS A 38 -27.08 -10.01 -8.06
N VAL A 39 -26.83 -8.79 -7.63
CA VAL A 39 -27.22 -7.57 -8.34
C VAL A 39 -25.99 -6.99 -9.04
N ARG A 40 -26.11 -6.67 -10.33
CA ARG A 40 -25.08 -5.91 -11.08
C ARG A 40 -25.62 -4.65 -11.73
N SER A 41 -26.93 -4.59 -11.93
CA SER A 41 -27.69 -3.41 -12.34
C SER A 41 -29.16 -3.65 -11.95
N PRO A 42 -30.01 -2.61 -11.91
CA PRO A 42 -31.44 -2.80 -11.68
C PRO A 42 -32.07 -3.81 -12.65
N ARG A 43 -31.55 -3.89 -13.88
CA ARG A 43 -31.99 -4.82 -14.94
C ARG A 43 -31.27 -6.17 -14.92
N TRP A 44 -30.08 -6.26 -14.30
CA TRP A 44 -29.33 -7.50 -14.20
C TRP A 44 -29.32 -8.00 -12.76
N GLN A 45 -30.16 -9.01 -12.54
CA GLN A 45 -30.29 -9.69 -11.27
C GLN A 45 -30.29 -11.19 -11.55
N LYS A 46 -29.41 -11.94 -10.87
CA LYS A 46 -29.31 -13.38 -11.07
C LYS A 46 -29.16 -14.12 -9.75
N ARG A 47 -29.98 -15.15 -9.57
CA ARG A 47 -29.91 -16.06 -8.42
C ARG A 47 -28.58 -16.81 -8.41
N ARG A 48 -27.97 -16.94 -7.24
CA ARG A 48 -26.72 -17.64 -6.95
C ARG A 48 -26.89 -18.46 -5.68
N THR A 49 -26.33 -19.66 -5.67
CA THR A 49 -26.25 -20.47 -4.47
C THR A 49 -24.83 -20.38 -3.93
N LEU A 50 -24.70 -19.74 -2.76
CA LEU A 50 -23.45 -19.56 -2.04
C LEU A 50 -23.42 -20.52 -0.86
N LYS A 51 -22.32 -21.24 -0.68
CA LYS A 51 -22.14 -22.22 0.39
C LYS A 51 -20.74 -22.12 0.95
N LEU A 52 -20.59 -21.99 2.27
CA LEU A 52 -19.30 -22.14 2.92
C LEU A 52 -18.86 -23.59 2.80
N LEU A 53 -17.60 -23.82 2.43
CA LEU A 53 -17.01 -25.14 2.41
C LEU A 53 -16.60 -25.55 3.83
N GLU A 54 -16.37 -26.85 4.01
CA GLU A 54 -15.94 -27.38 5.31
C GLU A 54 -14.58 -26.83 5.76
N ASP A 55 -13.83 -26.18 4.87
CA ASP A 55 -12.59 -25.45 5.18
C ASP A 55 -12.79 -24.13 5.95
N GLY A 56 -14.04 -23.74 6.24
CA GLY A 56 -14.37 -22.56 7.05
C GLY A 56 -13.90 -21.21 6.50
N VAL A 57 -13.20 -21.16 5.37
CA VAL A 57 -12.61 -19.94 4.80
C VAL A 57 -13.00 -19.75 3.34
N THR A 58 -13.58 -20.75 2.68
CA THR A 58 -13.97 -20.68 1.27
C THR A 58 -15.48 -20.69 1.11
N VAL A 59 -16.02 -19.62 0.51
CA VAL A 59 -17.42 -19.56 0.05
C VAL A 59 -17.47 -19.97 -1.42
N TRP A 60 -18.08 -21.11 -1.70
CA TRP A 60 -18.28 -21.65 -3.04
C TRP A 60 -19.59 -21.17 -3.66
N CYS A 61 -19.50 -20.62 -4.88
CA CYS A 61 -20.64 -20.27 -5.70
C CYS A 61 -20.98 -21.41 -6.68
N GLN A 62 -21.91 -22.28 -6.30
CA GLN A 62 -22.28 -23.47 -7.08
C GLN A 62 -22.73 -23.13 -8.51
N SER A 63 -23.44 -22.02 -8.70
CA SER A 63 -24.01 -21.65 -10.00
C SER A 63 -22.99 -21.19 -11.04
N HIS A 64 -21.77 -20.85 -10.65
CA HIS A 64 -20.71 -20.35 -11.55
C HIS A 64 -19.38 -21.08 -11.36
N LYS A 65 -19.32 -22.06 -10.45
CA LYS A 65 -18.11 -22.81 -10.09
C LYS A 65 -16.91 -21.90 -9.76
N THR A 66 -17.18 -20.83 -9.01
CA THR A 66 -16.15 -19.91 -8.51
C THR A 66 -16.16 -19.88 -6.99
N SER A 67 -15.01 -19.59 -6.38
CA SER A 67 -14.85 -19.44 -4.93
C SER A 67 -14.56 -17.99 -4.55
N ILE A 68 -14.87 -17.67 -3.29
CA ILE A 68 -14.51 -16.44 -2.60
C ILE A 68 -13.84 -16.86 -1.30
N SER A 69 -12.64 -16.36 -1.01
CA SER A 69 -12.06 -16.55 0.30
C SER A 69 -12.58 -15.47 1.26
N VAL A 70 -12.97 -15.87 2.47
CA VAL A 70 -13.33 -14.97 3.57
C VAL A 70 -12.17 -14.03 3.93
N MET A 71 -10.93 -14.45 3.68
CA MET A 71 -9.73 -13.64 3.94
C MET A 71 -9.53 -12.50 2.94
N GLU A 72 -10.14 -12.60 1.75
CA GLU A 72 -10.12 -11.57 0.72
C GLU A 72 -11.21 -10.50 0.93
N VAL A 73 -12.12 -10.71 1.89
CA VAL A 73 -13.14 -9.72 2.24
C VAL A 73 -12.48 -8.61 3.07
N GLU A 74 -12.58 -7.37 2.59
CA GLU A 74 -12.13 -6.18 3.31
C GLU A 74 -13.16 -5.81 4.38
N CYS A 75 -14.43 -5.72 3.99
CA CYS A 75 -15.54 -5.49 4.90
C CYS A 75 -16.87 -5.95 4.28
N ILE A 76 -17.91 -6.02 5.13
CA ILE A 76 -19.29 -6.22 4.69
C ILE A 76 -20.12 -5.02 5.11
N ARG A 77 -20.79 -4.42 4.12
CA ARG A 77 -21.71 -3.30 4.29
C ARG A 77 -23.14 -3.85 4.34
N GLU A 78 -23.88 -3.51 5.39
CA GLU A 78 -25.27 -3.93 5.59
C GLU A 78 -26.21 -2.91 4.95
N GLY A 79 -27.30 -3.38 4.33
CA GLY A 79 -28.27 -2.52 3.68
C GLY A 79 -27.87 -2.07 2.27
N CYS A 80 -28.54 -1.03 1.78
CA CYS A 80 -28.33 -0.48 0.44
C CYS A 80 -27.20 0.56 0.42
N GLN A 81 -26.02 0.21 0.95
CA GLN A 81 -24.92 1.16 1.11
C GLN A 81 -24.00 1.29 -0.12
N SER A 82 -23.99 0.29 -1.01
CA SER A 82 -23.26 0.38 -2.28
C SER A 82 -24.01 1.25 -3.29
N GLU A 83 -23.27 1.89 -4.20
CA GLU A 83 -23.83 2.69 -5.30
C GLU A 83 -24.91 1.92 -6.08
N MET A 84 -24.66 0.63 -6.33
CA MET A 84 -25.58 -0.26 -7.02
C MET A 84 -26.88 -0.49 -6.25
N LEU A 85 -26.80 -0.78 -4.95
CA LEU A 85 -27.99 -1.05 -4.14
C LEU A 85 -28.74 0.23 -3.75
N ARG A 86 -28.08 1.39 -3.69
CA ARG A 86 -28.73 2.71 -3.51
C ARG A 86 -29.75 2.98 -4.61
N GLN A 87 -29.45 2.59 -5.85
CA GLN A 87 -30.39 2.73 -6.98
C GLN A 87 -31.66 1.85 -6.84
N MET A 88 -31.65 0.88 -5.93
CA MET A 88 -32.75 -0.03 -5.66
C MET A 88 -33.54 0.33 -4.38
N VAL A 89 -33.14 1.40 -3.67
CA VAL A 89 -33.81 1.87 -2.46
C VAL A 89 -35.29 2.17 -2.76
N GLY A 90 -36.17 1.71 -1.88
CA GLY A 90 -37.63 1.77 -2.06
C GLY A 90 -38.22 0.63 -2.90
N SER A 91 -37.42 -0.06 -3.72
CA SER A 91 -37.85 -1.24 -4.50
C SER A 91 -37.54 -2.57 -3.81
N VAL A 92 -36.53 -2.61 -2.94
CA VAL A 92 -36.14 -3.78 -2.15
C VAL A 92 -36.04 -3.42 -0.66
N PRO A 93 -36.40 -4.34 0.26
CA PRO A 93 -36.23 -4.10 1.69
C PRO A 93 -34.75 -4.00 2.05
N GLU A 94 -34.31 -2.87 2.63
CA GLU A 94 -32.90 -2.62 2.95
C GLU A 94 -32.31 -3.71 3.85
N GLY A 95 -33.06 -4.20 4.84
CA GLY A 95 -32.59 -5.26 5.74
C GLY A 95 -32.22 -6.58 5.05
N ARG A 96 -32.58 -6.78 3.77
CA ARG A 96 -32.22 -7.98 2.98
C ARG A 96 -30.98 -7.79 2.12
N CYS A 97 -30.44 -6.58 2.09
CA CYS A 97 -29.32 -6.22 1.23
C CYS A 97 -28.01 -6.31 2.00
N LEU A 98 -26.97 -6.84 1.35
CA LEU A 98 -25.60 -6.76 1.84
C LEU A 98 -24.63 -6.63 0.67
N THR A 99 -23.53 -5.93 0.92
CA THR A 99 -22.42 -5.79 -0.03
C THR A 99 -21.17 -6.37 0.58
N VAL A 100 -20.57 -7.35 -0.10
CA VAL A 100 -19.24 -7.88 0.24
C VAL A 100 -18.20 -7.05 -0.51
N VAL A 101 -17.39 -6.30 0.22
CA VAL A 101 -16.28 -5.49 -0.33
C VAL A 101 -15.02 -6.33 -0.24
N PHE A 102 -14.31 -6.49 -1.36
CA PHE A 102 -13.06 -7.26 -1.41
C PHE A 102 -11.86 -6.34 -1.30
N LYS A 103 -10.76 -6.87 -0.77
CA LYS A 103 -9.44 -6.24 -0.82
C LYS A 103 -8.99 -6.11 -2.29
N GLY A 104 -8.34 -5.00 -2.64
CA GLY A 104 -7.80 -4.76 -3.99
C GLY A 104 -8.81 -4.18 -5.00
N PRO A 105 -8.56 -4.29 -6.33
CA PRO A 105 -9.39 -3.73 -7.40
C PRO A 105 -10.63 -4.59 -7.69
N ARG A 106 -10.80 -5.72 -7.01
CA ARG A 106 -11.93 -6.62 -7.22
C ARG A 106 -13.25 -5.89 -6.93
N LYS A 107 -14.16 -5.93 -7.90
CA LYS A 107 -15.49 -5.30 -7.74
C LYS A 107 -16.24 -5.92 -6.56
N SER A 108 -16.90 -5.08 -5.77
CA SER A 108 -17.80 -5.49 -4.70
C SER A 108 -18.88 -6.44 -5.22
N LEU A 109 -19.38 -7.28 -4.31
CA LEU A 109 -20.46 -8.22 -4.59
C LEU A 109 -21.72 -7.78 -3.83
N ASP A 110 -22.67 -7.25 -4.58
CA ASP A 110 -23.99 -6.86 -4.08
C ASP A 110 -24.96 -8.05 -4.11
N LEU A 111 -25.55 -8.34 -2.94
CA LEU A 111 -26.42 -9.48 -2.73
C LEU A 111 -27.73 -9.04 -2.08
N LEU A 112 -28.82 -9.61 -2.60
CA LEU A 112 -30.16 -9.54 -2.00
C LEU A 112 -30.53 -10.93 -1.49
N CYS A 113 -30.67 -11.06 -0.17
CA CYS A 113 -31.05 -12.27 0.52
C CYS A 113 -32.57 -12.48 0.53
N GLN A 114 -33.02 -13.68 0.88
CA GLN A 114 -34.45 -14.00 0.91
C GLN A 114 -35.15 -13.33 2.09
N SER A 115 -34.47 -13.24 3.23
CA SER A 115 -34.93 -12.59 4.45
C SER A 115 -33.84 -11.71 5.06
N GLN A 116 -34.26 -10.82 5.96
CA GLN A 116 -33.33 -9.98 6.71
C GLN A 116 -32.45 -10.82 7.65
N GLU A 117 -33.04 -11.85 8.25
CA GLU A 117 -32.32 -12.82 9.09
C GLU A 117 -31.21 -13.50 8.30
N GLU A 118 -31.46 -13.94 7.06
CA GLU A 118 -30.44 -14.56 6.21
C GLU A 118 -29.29 -13.59 5.90
N ALA A 119 -29.59 -12.33 5.60
CA ALA A 119 -28.55 -11.30 5.40
C ALA A 119 -27.69 -11.13 6.66
N GLN A 120 -28.33 -11.02 7.83
CA GLN A 120 -27.64 -10.89 9.11
C GLN A 120 -26.78 -12.10 9.47
N HIS A 121 -27.28 -13.32 9.22
CA HIS A 121 -26.50 -14.55 9.43
C HIS A 121 -25.22 -14.55 8.60
N TRP A 122 -25.28 -14.15 7.33
CA TRP A 122 -24.09 -14.10 6.47
C TRP A 122 -23.11 -13.00 6.86
N VAL A 123 -23.61 -11.84 7.29
CA VAL A 123 -22.76 -10.74 7.76
C VAL A 123 -22.00 -11.15 9.03
N ARG A 124 -22.72 -11.67 10.04
CA ARG A 124 -22.13 -12.10 11.31
C ARG A 124 -21.24 -13.34 11.14
N GLY A 125 -21.66 -14.30 10.32
CA GLY A 125 -20.87 -15.51 10.07
C GLY A 125 -19.54 -15.19 9.39
N ILE A 126 -19.51 -14.32 8.37
CA ILE A 126 -18.24 -13.89 7.77
C ILE A 126 -17.37 -13.13 8.78
N ARG A 127 -17.94 -12.19 9.56
CA ARG A 127 -17.19 -11.48 10.62
C ARG A 127 -16.59 -12.45 11.65
N THR A 128 -17.37 -13.42 12.11
CA THR A 128 -16.95 -14.45 13.07
C THR A 128 -15.80 -15.29 12.52
N LEU A 129 -15.88 -15.70 11.26
CA LEU A 129 -14.80 -16.44 10.59
C LEU A 129 -13.53 -15.59 10.46
N GLN A 130 -13.65 -14.30 10.12
CA GLN A 130 -12.50 -13.37 10.08
C GLN A 130 -11.85 -13.22 11.46
N GLU A 131 -12.66 -12.92 12.48
CA GLU A 131 -12.19 -12.77 13.86
C GLU A 131 -11.53 -14.06 14.39
N ARG A 132 -12.10 -15.24 14.08
CA ARG A 132 -11.54 -16.50 14.53
C ARG A 132 -10.21 -16.82 13.86
N VAL A 133 -10.09 -16.55 12.57
CA VAL A 133 -8.82 -16.71 11.85
C VAL A 133 -7.76 -15.74 12.39
N ASP A 134 -8.14 -14.50 12.70
CA ASP A 134 -7.23 -13.52 13.30
C ASP A 134 -6.78 -13.93 14.72
N ASN A 135 -7.69 -14.53 15.50
CA ASN A 135 -7.47 -14.92 16.89
C ASN A 135 -6.98 -16.36 17.11
N MET A 136 -6.66 -17.13 16.06
CA MET A 136 -6.15 -18.50 16.21
C MET A 136 -4.93 -18.55 17.15
N THR A 137 -4.93 -19.54 18.04
CA THR A 137 -3.79 -19.82 18.92
C THR A 137 -2.58 -20.26 18.11
N GLN A 138 -1.41 -20.19 18.72
CA GLN A 138 -0.17 -20.55 18.04
C GLN A 138 -0.09 -22.04 17.72
N LYS A 139 -0.63 -22.90 18.59
CA LYS A 139 -0.77 -24.33 18.35
C LYS A 139 -1.68 -24.62 17.15
N GLU A 140 -2.84 -23.96 17.09
CA GLU A 140 -3.77 -24.06 15.95
C GLU A 140 -3.12 -23.55 14.65
N LYS A 141 -2.32 -22.48 14.69
CA LYS A 141 -1.57 -21.97 13.52
C LYS A 141 -0.52 -22.96 12.98
N LEU A 142 0.09 -23.77 13.85
CA LEU A 142 1.05 -24.81 13.43
C LEU A 142 0.33 -26.03 12.84
N ASP A 143 -0.67 -26.54 13.56
CA ASP A 143 -1.45 -27.71 13.16
C ASP A 143 -2.26 -27.43 11.87
N GLN A 144 -2.58 -26.17 11.61
CA GLN A 144 -3.39 -25.72 10.47
C GLN A 144 -2.60 -24.88 9.46
N TYR A 145 -1.26 -24.92 9.45
CA TYR A 145 -0.44 -24.07 8.57
C TYR A 145 -1.04 -24.08 7.16
N PRO A 146 -1.66 -22.98 6.71
CA PRO A 146 -2.55 -23.05 5.56
C PRO A 146 -1.73 -23.48 4.36
N ILE A 147 -2.12 -24.56 3.70
CA ILE A 147 -1.59 -24.88 2.37
C ILE A 147 -2.61 -24.32 1.40
N SER A 148 -2.20 -23.35 0.58
CA SER A 148 -3.09 -22.81 -0.45
C SER A 148 -3.65 -23.94 -1.32
N CYS A 149 -4.96 -23.93 -1.55
CA CYS A 149 -5.66 -24.90 -2.39
C CYS A 149 -5.13 -24.97 -3.84
N SER A 150 -4.32 -24.01 -4.28
CA SER A 150 -3.65 -24.00 -5.58
C SER A 150 -2.55 -25.06 -5.74
N PHE A 151 -2.16 -25.79 -4.69
CA PHE A 151 -1.03 -26.72 -4.72
C PHE A 151 -1.37 -28.20 -4.96
N VAL A 152 -2.62 -28.52 -5.31
CA VAL A 152 -3.12 -29.90 -5.57
C VAL A 152 -2.37 -30.61 -6.72
N GLU A 153 -1.61 -29.89 -7.55
CA GLU A 153 -0.78 -30.50 -8.61
C GLU A 153 0.67 -30.73 -8.20
N MET A 154 1.22 -29.92 -7.29
CA MET A 154 2.55 -30.17 -6.72
C MET A 154 2.51 -31.22 -5.61
N THR A 155 1.33 -31.42 -5.00
CA THR A 155 1.09 -32.65 -4.24
C THR A 155 1.40 -33.84 -5.13
N ARG A 156 0.96 -33.91 -6.41
CA ARG A 156 1.24 -35.05 -7.31
C ARG A 156 2.73 -35.38 -7.46
N PHE A 157 3.60 -34.40 -7.72
CA PHE A 157 5.04 -34.67 -7.86
C PHE A 157 5.70 -35.18 -6.56
N LYS A 158 5.27 -34.68 -5.39
CA LYS A 158 5.69 -35.23 -4.10
C LYS A 158 4.95 -36.53 -3.75
N THR A 159 3.75 -36.76 -4.28
CA THR A 159 2.95 -37.98 -4.13
C THR A 159 3.72 -39.12 -4.77
N ASP A 160 4.24 -38.95 -5.99
CA ASP A 160 5.04 -39.98 -6.68
C ASP A 160 6.33 -40.35 -5.92
N LYS A 161 6.87 -39.44 -5.10
CA LYS A 161 8.02 -39.71 -4.21
C LYS A 161 7.63 -40.38 -2.90
N CYS A 162 6.38 -40.24 -2.45
CA CYS A 162 5.89 -40.75 -1.17
C CYS A 162 5.01 -42.00 -1.31
N ASP A 163 4.47 -42.27 -2.50
CA ASP A 163 3.74 -43.48 -2.88
C ASP A 163 4.74 -44.62 -3.07
N GLN A 164 5.15 -45.21 -1.95
CA GLN A 164 6.05 -46.37 -1.92
C GLN A 164 5.32 -47.62 -2.42
N SER A 165 3.99 -47.63 -2.31
CA SER A 165 3.10 -48.69 -2.79
C SER A 165 2.98 -48.74 -4.32
N ALA A 166 3.25 -47.62 -4.99
CA ALA A 166 3.10 -47.40 -6.44
C ALA A 166 1.68 -47.71 -6.96
N ASP A 167 0.66 -47.61 -6.11
CA ASP A 167 -0.73 -47.91 -6.46
C ASP A 167 -1.52 -46.69 -6.96
N GLY A 168 -0.86 -45.51 -6.97
CA GLY A 168 -1.42 -44.23 -7.35
C GLY A 168 -2.30 -43.59 -6.27
N ARG A 169 -2.18 -44.04 -5.01
CA ARG A 169 -2.83 -43.53 -3.81
C ARG A 169 -1.79 -43.45 -2.68
N LEU A 170 -2.09 -42.64 -1.67
CA LEU A 170 -1.29 -42.64 -0.43
C LEU A 170 -2.10 -43.34 0.65
N ASP A 171 -1.54 -44.38 1.25
CA ASP A 171 -2.10 -44.96 2.47
C ASP A 171 -1.88 -44.03 3.68
N HIS A 172 -2.42 -44.39 4.85
CA HIS A 172 -2.31 -43.54 6.03
C HIS A 172 -0.85 -43.26 6.44
N GLY A 173 0.04 -44.25 6.33
CA GLY A 173 1.46 -44.07 6.65
C GLY A 173 2.16 -43.18 5.62
N GLU A 174 1.85 -43.37 4.35
CA GLU A 174 2.38 -42.56 3.25
C GLU A 174 1.86 -41.12 3.27
N ILE A 175 0.61 -40.88 3.69
CA ILE A 175 0.05 -39.55 3.94
C ILE A 175 0.83 -38.85 5.06
N GLU A 176 1.19 -39.57 6.13
CA GLU A 176 1.96 -38.99 7.23
C GLU A 176 3.38 -38.59 6.78
N VAL A 177 4.04 -39.45 5.99
CA VAL A 177 5.34 -39.15 5.38
C VAL A 177 5.23 -37.97 4.41
N PHE A 178 4.18 -37.95 3.59
CA PHE A 178 3.90 -36.88 2.64
C PHE A 178 3.69 -35.54 3.34
N CYS A 179 2.86 -35.48 4.39
CA CYS A 179 2.65 -34.28 5.20
C CYS A 179 3.94 -33.81 5.87
N ARG A 180 4.75 -34.74 6.39
CA ARG A 180 6.06 -34.42 6.99
C ARG A 180 7.03 -33.81 5.97
N GLU A 181 7.13 -34.37 4.77
CA GLU A 181 7.99 -33.84 3.69
C GLU A 181 7.42 -32.58 3.03
N LEU A 182 6.12 -32.33 3.18
CA LEU A 182 5.48 -31.10 2.75
C LEU A 182 5.79 -29.95 3.71
N LEU A 183 5.72 -30.20 5.02
CA LEU A 183 5.93 -29.17 6.06
C LEU A 183 7.39 -28.98 6.47
N ARG A 184 8.31 -29.82 5.98
CA ARG A 184 9.74 -29.76 6.34
C ARG A 184 10.37 -28.44 5.91
N ARG A 185 11.09 -27.80 6.85
CA ARG A 185 11.82 -26.54 6.65
C ARG A 185 13.31 -26.74 6.98
N PRO A 186 14.07 -27.47 6.12
CA PRO A 186 15.46 -27.83 6.41
C PRO A 186 16.37 -26.61 6.62
N GLU A 187 16.03 -25.46 6.02
CA GLU A 187 16.75 -24.20 6.23
C GLU A 187 16.50 -23.58 7.60
N ILE A 188 15.32 -23.78 8.20
CA ILE A 188 15.05 -23.37 9.59
C ILE A 188 15.71 -24.35 10.55
N ASP A 189 15.63 -25.66 10.26
CA ASP A 189 16.30 -26.71 11.03
C ASP A 189 17.82 -26.44 11.12
N ALA A 190 18.44 -26.03 10.01
CA ALA A 190 19.86 -25.70 9.97
C ALA A 190 20.21 -24.49 10.85
N VAL A 191 19.32 -23.47 10.92
CA VAL A 191 19.50 -22.34 11.84
C VAL A 191 19.35 -22.81 13.28
N PHE A 192 18.33 -23.60 13.59
CA PHE A 192 18.12 -24.17 14.93
C PHE A 192 19.34 -24.97 15.42
N ILE A 193 19.82 -25.91 14.60
CA ILE A 193 20.96 -26.77 14.93
C ILE A 193 22.24 -25.96 15.14
N ARG A 194 22.42 -24.85 14.42
CA ARG A 194 23.59 -23.98 14.57
C ARG A 194 23.70 -23.37 15.98
N TYR A 195 22.57 -23.04 16.61
CA TYR A 195 22.55 -22.42 17.93
C TYR A 195 22.30 -23.44 19.06
N SER A 196 21.72 -24.61 18.75
CA SER A 196 21.47 -25.64 19.76
C SER A 196 22.75 -26.39 20.13
N ALA A 197 23.17 -26.29 21.40
CA ALA A 197 24.35 -26.98 21.91
C ALA A 197 24.25 -28.51 21.84
N ASN A 198 23.04 -29.08 21.88
CA ASN A 198 22.78 -30.52 21.84
C ASN A 198 22.04 -30.99 20.58
N GLY A 199 21.66 -30.07 19.69
CA GLY A 199 20.90 -30.34 18.46
C GLY A 199 19.42 -30.68 18.69
N CYS A 200 18.92 -30.69 19.93
CA CYS A 200 17.56 -31.11 20.26
C CYS A 200 16.69 -29.98 20.82
N VAL A 201 17.28 -29.07 21.61
CA VAL A 201 16.59 -27.92 22.22
C VAL A 201 17.49 -26.68 22.21
N LEU A 202 16.90 -25.49 22.15
CA LEU A 202 17.57 -24.23 22.47
C LEU A 202 17.29 -23.90 23.94
N SER A 203 18.35 -23.75 24.73
CA SER A 203 18.24 -23.14 26.05
C SER A 203 17.94 -21.65 25.93
N THR A 204 17.54 -21.03 27.04
CA THR A 204 17.40 -19.55 27.10
C THR A 204 18.70 -18.84 26.71
N VAL A 205 19.86 -19.43 27.00
CA VAL A 205 21.18 -18.88 26.64
C VAL A 205 21.43 -19.02 25.13
N ASP A 206 21.13 -20.18 24.55
CA ASP A 206 21.27 -20.40 23.11
C ASP A 206 20.39 -19.44 22.31
N LEU A 207 19.15 -19.23 22.77
CA LEU A 207 18.20 -18.32 22.12
C LEU A 207 18.61 -16.85 22.26
N ARG A 208 19.19 -16.47 23.41
CA ARG A 208 19.80 -15.15 23.60
C ARG A 208 20.93 -14.90 22.59
N ASP A 209 21.79 -15.90 22.39
CA ASP A 209 22.92 -15.79 21.45
C ASP A 209 22.43 -15.72 20.00
N PHE A 210 21.37 -16.45 19.66
CA PHE A 210 20.67 -16.28 18.39
C PHE A 210 20.20 -14.82 18.19
N PHE A 211 19.52 -14.23 19.18
CA PHE A 211 19.05 -12.83 19.09
C PHE A 211 20.18 -11.82 19.00
N MET A 212 21.28 -12.05 19.72
CA MET A 212 22.47 -11.21 19.63
C MET A 212 23.00 -11.15 18.19
N ASP A 213 23.09 -12.31 17.52
CA ASP A 213 23.52 -12.39 16.12
C ASP A 213 22.51 -11.76 15.14
N GLN A 214 21.22 -11.72 15.51
CA GLN A 214 20.18 -11.08 14.70
C GLN A 214 20.16 -9.55 14.84
N GLY A 215 20.90 -8.99 15.81
CA GLY A 215 20.85 -7.57 16.17
C GLY A 215 19.60 -7.19 16.97
N GLU A 216 19.06 -8.11 17.76
CA GLU A 216 17.86 -7.93 18.58
C GLU A 216 18.18 -7.77 20.08
N ASP A 217 17.14 -7.60 20.91
CA ASP A 217 17.29 -7.63 22.37
C ASP A 217 17.79 -9.00 22.84
N ALA A 218 19.09 -9.07 23.14
CA ALA A 218 19.77 -10.25 23.65
C ALA A 218 19.69 -10.35 25.19
N SER A 219 18.55 -9.95 25.78
CA SER A 219 18.27 -10.17 27.20
C SER A 219 17.72 -11.58 27.45
N LEU A 220 18.09 -12.19 28.59
CA LEU A 220 17.52 -13.48 29.01
C LEU A 220 16.01 -13.37 29.25
N ILE A 221 15.52 -12.19 29.64
CA ILE A 221 14.10 -11.91 29.86
C ILE A 221 13.34 -12.00 28.53
N HIS A 222 13.87 -11.40 27.47
CA HIS A 222 13.28 -11.50 26.14
C HIS A 222 13.27 -12.95 25.64
N ALA A 223 14.40 -13.68 25.77
CA ALA A 223 14.46 -15.10 25.44
C ALA A 223 13.42 -15.95 26.19
N GLN A 224 13.27 -15.76 27.49
CA GLN A 224 12.23 -16.44 28.28
C GLN A 224 10.82 -16.09 27.80
N SER A 225 10.56 -14.82 27.51
CA SER A 225 9.27 -14.38 26.98
C SER A 225 8.95 -15.05 25.65
N VAL A 226 9.91 -15.14 24.73
CA VAL A 226 9.73 -15.81 23.44
C VAL A 226 9.45 -17.30 23.62
N ILE A 227 10.15 -17.98 24.55
CA ILE A 227 9.90 -19.38 24.88
C ILE A 227 8.47 -19.55 25.43
N LEU A 228 8.07 -18.73 26.40
CA LEU A 228 6.72 -18.79 26.98
C LEU A 228 5.64 -18.52 25.94
N THR A 229 5.90 -17.63 24.98
CA THR A 229 4.95 -17.30 23.92
C THR A 229 4.83 -18.39 22.86
N TYR A 230 5.96 -18.92 22.36
CA TYR A 230 6.00 -19.74 21.15
C TYR A 230 6.24 -21.25 21.37
N GLU A 231 6.69 -21.66 22.55
CA GLU A 231 6.90 -23.08 22.83
C GLU A 231 5.58 -23.80 23.07
N LEU A 232 5.33 -24.85 22.29
CA LEU A 232 4.10 -25.65 22.37
C LEU A 232 4.23 -26.85 23.32
N ASN A 233 5.44 -27.33 23.57
CA ASN A 233 5.69 -28.44 24.46
C ASN A 233 5.76 -27.95 25.92
N GLU A 234 4.78 -28.35 26.74
CA GLU A 234 4.70 -27.92 28.16
C GLU A 234 5.95 -28.27 28.97
N TRP A 235 6.57 -29.42 28.72
CA TRP A 235 7.80 -29.80 29.43
C TRP A 235 8.95 -28.88 29.05
N ALA A 236 9.14 -28.61 27.75
CA ALA A 236 10.18 -27.70 27.29
C ALA A 236 9.95 -26.27 27.82
N GLN A 237 8.71 -25.78 27.74
CA GLN A 237 8.33 -24.47 28.25
C GLN A 237 8.59 -24.34 29.77
N ARG A 238 8.17 -25.32 30.59
CA ARG A 238 8.43 -25.35 32.05
C ARG A 238 9.92 -25.35 32.39
N ASN A 239 10.75 -25.97 31.55
CA ASN A 239 12.20 -26.04 31.73
C ASN A 239 12.96 -24.92 30.99
N GLN A 240 12.25 -23.92 30.44
CA GLN A 240 12.83 -22.80 29.68
C GLN A 240 13.69 -23.24 28.49
N PHE A 241 13.22 -24.27 27.79
CA PHE A 241 13.76 -24.76 26.53
C PHE A 241 12.80 -24.46 25.38
N MET A 242 13.36 -24.21 24.19
CA MET A 242 12.63 -24.13 22.94
C MET A 242 12.95 -25.33 22.04
N THR A 243 11.92 -26.02 21.59
CA THR A 243 11.99 -27.13 20.64
C THR A 243 12.08 -26.61 19.19
N PRO A 244 12.44 -27.45 18.21
CA PRO A 244 12.41 -27.06 16.80
C PRO A 244 11.05 -26.52 16.33
N ASN A 245 9.95 -27.07 16.87
CA ASN A 245 8.60 -26.63 16.56
C ASN A 245 8.32 -25.23 17.13
N GLY A 246 8.69 -24.99 18.40
CA GLY A 246 8.57 -23.66 19.01
C GLY A 246 9.42 -22.61 18.28
N PHE A 247 10.63 -22.97 17.88
CA PHE A 247 11.50 -22.11 17.09
C PHE A 247 10.91 -21.80 15.71
N THR A 248 10.38 -22.81 15.02
CA THR A 248 9.70 -22.61 13.72
C THR A 248 8.50 -21.67 13.86
N MET A 249 7.73 -21.79 14.95
CA MET A 249 6.60 -20.90 15.25
C MET A 249 7.04 -19.46 15.48
N TYR A 250 8.12 -19.25 16.23
CA TYR A 250 8.72 -17.93 16.37
C TYR A 250 9.18 -17.39 15.01
N MET A 251 9.90 -18.18 14.22
CA MET A 251 10.45 -17.76 12.93
C MET A 251 9.36 -17.34 11.92
N LEU A 252 8.20 -18.01 11.94
CA LEU A 252 7.04 -17.72 11.09
C LEU A 252 6.09 -16.65 11.66
N SER A 253 6.32 -16.21 12.89
CA SER A 253 5.46 -15.25 13.57
C SER A 253 5.44 -13.87 12.88
N LYS A 254 4.45 -13.05 13.22
CA LYS A 254 4.45 -11.64 12.80
C LYS A 254 5.58 -10.84 13.48
N GLU A 255 6.01 -11.26 14.68
CA GLU A 255 7.10 -10.64 15.43
C GLU A 255 8.46 -10.85 14.77
N ASN A 256 8.63 -11.92 13.98
CA ASN A 256 9.86 -12.20 13.23
C ASN A 256 9.81 -11.76 11.75
N CYS A 257 8.85 -10.91 11.38
CA CYS A 257 8.79 -10.36 10.03
C CYS A 257 9.95 -9.41 9.74
N VAL A 258 10.26 -9.26 8.45
CA VAL A 258 11.33 -8.39 7.95
C VAL A 258 11.10 -6.90 8.28
N PHE A 259 9.83 -6.49 8.36
CA PHE A 259 9.42 -5.14 8.74
C PHE A 259 9.47 -4.96 10.26
N ASN A 260 10.00 -3.83 10.71
CA ASN A 260 10.07 -3.51 12.13
C ASN A 260 8.68 -3.31 12.75
N PRO A 261 8.22 -4.18 13.68
CA PRO A 261 6.91 -4.05 14.32
C PRO A 261 6.73 -2.74 15.07
N GLU A 262 7.81 -2.15 15.60
CA GLU A 262 7.77 -0.85 16.28
C GLU A 262 7.34 0.30 15.35
N HIS A 263 7.52 0.13 14.04
CA HIS A 263 7.11 1.10 13.03
C HIS A 263 5.67 0.88 12.55
N ALA A 264 4.98 -0.17 13.03
CA ALA A 264 3.57 -0.42 12.78
C ALA A 264 2.63 0.47 13.61
N ARG A 265 3.18 1.27 14.52
CA ARG A 265 2.49 2.36 15.24
C ARG A 265 3.06 3.71 14.82
N VAL A 266 2.34 4.79 15.12
CA VAL A 266 2.89 6.14 14.98
C VAL A 266 4.06 6.28 15.95
N TYR A 267 5.27 6.46 15.43
CA TYR A 267 6.51 6.53 16.21
C TYR A 267 7.35 7.77 15.88
N GLN A 268 7.10 8.40 14.73
CA GLN A 268 7.79 9.62 14.33
C GLN A 268 7.19 10.84 15.01
N ASP A 269 7.98 11.91 15.16
CA ASP A 269 7.47 13.17 15.69
C ASP A 269 6.48 13.78 14.68
N MET A 270 5.25 14.02 15.13
CA MET A 270 4.15 14.57 14.34
C MET A 270 3.93 16.07 14.56
N LYS A 271 4.84 16.73 15.30
CA LYS A 271 4.76 18.16 15.69
C LYS A 271 5.60 19.10 14.83
N HIS A 272 6.24 18.61 13.77
CA HIS A 272 6.94 19.47 12.81
C HIS A 272 5.98 20.11 11.81
N SER A 273 6.43 21.15 11.10
CA SER A 273 5.68 21.77 9.99
C SER A 273 5.20 20.74 8.97
N LEU A 274 4.01 20.93 8.40
CA LEU A 274 3.45 20.07 7.34
C LEU A 274 4.42 19.90 6.15
N ALA A 275 5.25 20.90 5.85
CA ALA A 275 6.25 20.82 4.78
C ALA A 275 7.35 19.78 5.06
N HIS A 276 7.50 19.31 6.29
CA HIS A 276 8.52 18.34 6.70
C HIS A 276 8.08 16.88 6.51
N TYR A 277 6.88 16.61 6.00
CA TYR A 277 6.38 15.24 5.83
C TYR A 277 6.16 14.91 4.35
N PHE A 278 6.48 13.68 3.96
CA PHE A 278 5.87 13.06 2.78
C PHE A 278 4.42 12.69 3.09
N ILE A 279 3.51 12.93 2.14
CA ILE A 279 2.06 12.81 2.32
C ILE A 279 1.51 11.87 1.24
N SER A 280 0.84 10.80 1.66
CA SER A 280 0.24 9.84 0.72
C SER A 280 -0.85 10.53 -0.09
N SER A 281 -0.72 10.53 -1.42
CA SER A 281 -1.47 11.43 -2.29
C SER A 281 -2.01 10.74 -3.54
N SER A 282 -3.27 10.96 -3.85
CA SER A 282 -3.95 10.41 -5.03
C SER A 282 -4.17 11.49 -6.09
N HIS A 283 -3.98 11.11 -7.35
CA HIS A 283 -4.28 11.90 -8.55
C HIS A 283 -5.59 11.40 -9.17
N ASN A 284 -6.42 12.32 -9.67
CA ASN A 284 -7.73 12.07 -10.26
C ASN A 284 -8.52 11.00 -9.50
N THR A 285 -8.65 11.20 -8.18
CA THR A 285 -9.09 10.16 -7.23
C THR A 285 -10.41 9.53 -7.64
N TYR A 286 -11.31 10.27 -8.26
CA TYR A 286 -12.63 9.81 -8.71
C TYR A 286 -12.59 8.70 -9.79
N LEU A 287 -11.48 8.53 -10.52
CA LEU A 287 -11.39 7.57 -11.63
C LEU A 287 -11.16 6.13 -11.16
N THR A 288 -11.91 5.21 -11.75
CA THR A 288 -11.77 3.76 -11.49
C THR A 288 -10.79 3.05 -12.44
N LYS A 289 -10.46 3.65 -13.60
CA LYS A 289 -9.65 3.04 -14.67
C LYS A 289 -8.79 4.09 -15.42
N ASP A 290 -8.93 4.16 -16.74
CA ASP A 290 -8.22 5.06 -17.66
C ASP A 290 -8.75 6.50 -17.60
N GLN A 291 -7.98 7.42 -18.17
CA GLN A 291 -8.27 8.86 -18.13
C GLN A 291 -9.33 9.30 -19.15
N LEU A 292 -9.68 8.47 -20.15
CA LEU A 292 -10.53 8.90 -21.27
C LEU A 292 -11.97 8.38 -21.19
N THR A 293 -12.15 7.17 -20.69
CA THR A 293 -13.41 6.40 -20.69
C THR A 293 -13.73 5.75 -19.35
N GLY A 294 -12.86 5.93 -18.34
CA GLY A 294 -13.05 5.41 -17.00
C GLY A 294 -14.33 5.90 -16.33
N GLU A 295 -14.94 5.05 -15.51
CA GLU A 295 -16.07 5.44 -14.67
C GLU A 295 -15.56 6.31 -13.50
N SER A 296 -16.21 7.45 -13.27
CA SER A 296 -16.08 8.27 -12.06
C SER A 296 -17.08 7.79 -11.00
N SER A 297 -16.62 7.56 -9.77
CA SER A 297 -17.44 7.06 -8.66
C SER A 297 -16.90 7.54 -7.30
N THR A 298 -17.68 7.36 -6.23
CA THR A 298 -17.25 7.59 -4.85
C THR A 298 -16.34 6.49 -4.30
N GLU A 299 -16.39 5.27 -4.85
CA GLU A 299 -15.64 4.11 -4.31
C GLU A 299 -14.11 4.27 -4.32
N PRO A 300 -13.48 4.87 -5.35
CA PRO A 300 -12.05 5.21 -5.31
C PRO A 300 -11.65 6.11 -4.13
N TYR A 301 -12.49 7.06 -3.72
CA TYR A 301 -12.23 7.88 -2.52
C TYR A 301 -12.23 7.02 -1.26
N ILE A 302 -13.20 6.11 -1.13
CA ILE A 302 -13.27 5.19 0.01
C ILE A 302 -12.00 4.34 0.07
N ARG A 303 -11.60 3.72 -1.05
CA ARG A 303 -10.37 2.90 -1.11
C ARG A 303 -9.14 3.71 -0.76
N ALA A 304 -8.96 4.90 -1.34
CA ALA A 304 -7.81 5.74 -1.07
C ALA A 304 -7.74 6.12 0.42
N LEU A 305 -8.85 6.56 1.01
CA LEU A 305 -8.92 6.95 2.42
C LEU A 305 -8.71 5.78 3.39
N ASN A 306 -9.23 4.59 3.07
CA ASN A 306 -8.98 3.37 3.84
C ASN A 306 -7.52 2.91 3.79
N HIS A 307 -6.82 3.18 2.68
CA HIS A 307 -5.37 3.00 2.55
C HIS A 307 -4.58 4.23 3.01
N SER A 308 -5.18 5.03 3.90
CA SER A 308 -4.58 6.20 4.55
C SER A 308 -4.00 7.26 3.59
N CYS A 309 -4.55 7.39 2.38
CA CYS A 309 -4.28 8.54 1.53
C CYS A 309 -4.76 9.82 2.23
N ARG A 310 -3.93 10.87 2.23
CA ARG A 310 -4.14 12.14 2.96
C ARG A 310 -4.19 13.36 2.03
N CYS A 311 -4.11 13.17 0.71
CA CYS A 311 -4.45 14.18 -0.28
C CYS A 311 -5.25 13.54 -1.42
N VAL A 312 -6.49 13.99 -1.64
CA VAL A 312 -7.37 13.51 -2.72
C VAL A 312 -7.74 14.64 -3.66
N GLU A 313 -7.98 14.33 -4.93
CA GLU A 313 -8.24 15.29 -5.99
C GLU A 313 -9.71 15.27 -6.44
N LEU A 314 -10.26 16.46 -6.67
CA LEU A 314 -11.65 16.68 -7.10
C LEU A 314 -11.66 17.66 -8.29
N ASP A 315 -11.92 17.15 -9.49
CA ASP A 315 -12.06 17.93 -10.71
C ASP A 315 -13.50 18.42 -10.84
N CYS A 316 -13.74 19.65 -10.41
CA CYS A 316 -15.07 20.21 -10.25
C CYS A 316 -15.49 20.99 -11.50
N TRP A 317 -16.65 20.63 -12.04
CA TRP A 317 -17.24 21.23 -13.23
C TRP A 317 -18.71 21.61 -12.98
N ASP A 318 -19.21 22.57 -13.76
CA ASP A 318 -20.62 22.93 -13.73
C ASP A 318 -21.50 21.73 -14.10
N GLY A 319 -22.48 21.43 -13.25
CA GLY A 319 -23.49 20.42 -13.52
C GLY A 319 -24.87 21.01 -13.79
N ASP A 320 -25.82 20.13 -14.10
CA ASP A 320 -27.19 20.50 -14.38
C ASP A 320 -27.89 20.99 -13.10
N LYS A 321 -28.89 21.86 -13.28
CA LYS A 321 -29.71 22.43 -12.18
C LYS A 321 -28.91 23.20 -11.12
N GLY A 322 -27.71 23.66 -11.45
CA GLY A 322 -26.86 24.46 -10.55
C GLY A 322 -26.12 23.62 -9.49
N GLU A 323 -26.07 22.30 -9.65
CA GLU A 323 -25.34 21.40 -8.75
C GLU A 323 -24.00 20.97 -9.37
N PRO A 324 -22.85 21.20 -8.70
CA PRO A 324 -21.54 20.84 -9.23
C PRO A 324 -21.35 19.33 -9.39
N ILE A 325 -20.56 18.94 -10.38
CA ILE A 325 -20.21 17.55 -10.69
C ILE A 325 -18.69 17.36 -10.73
N ILE A 326 -18.25 16.11 -10.60
CA ILE A 326 -16.86 15.70 -10.72
C ILE A 326 -16.70 14.71 -11.88
N TYR A 327 -15.76 15.02 -12.78
CA TYR A 327 -15.31 14.15 -13.87
C TYR A 327 -14.05 14.72 -14.52
N HIS A 328 -13.41 13.94 -15.41
CA HIS A 328 -12.27 14.44 -16.18
C HIS A 328 -12.76 15.26 -17.39
N GLY A 329 -12.48 16.56 -17.38
CA GLY A 329 -12.96 17.51 -18.39
C GLY A 329 -12.69 17.10 -19.83
N HIS A 330 -13.62 17.43 -20.73
CA HIS A 330 -13.49 17.16 -22.18
C HIS A 330 -13.24 15.68 -22.58
N THR A 331 -13.49 14.73 -21.68
CA THR A 331 -13.39 13.28 -21.94
C THR A 331 -14.76 12.58 -21.93
N LEU A 332 -14.78 11.26 -22.15
CA LEU A 332 -15.97 10.41 -22.11
C LEU A 332 -16.17 9.74 -20.75
N THR A 333 -15.47 10.19 -19.72
CA THR A 333 -15.62 9.69 -18.35
C THR A 333 -17.02 9.98 -17.80
N SER A 334 -17.53 9.08 -16.94
CA SER A 334 -18.83 9.33 -16.28
C SER A 334 -18.71 10.46 -15.26
N LYS A 335 -19.85 10.97 -14.80
CA LYS A 335 -19.95 12.09 -13.86
C LYS A 335 -20.47 11.60 -12.52
N VAL A 336 -19.92 12.12 -11.43
CA VAL A 336 -20.44 11.89 -10.07
C VAL A 336 -20.80 13.24 -9.42
N PRO A 337 -21.93 13.37 -8.72
CA PRO A 337 -22.29 14.62 -8.05
C PRO A 337 -21.25 15.01 -6.99
N PHE A 338 -20.89 16.29 -6.93
CA PHE A 338 -19.93 16.81 -5.95
C PHE A 338 -20.39 16.54 -4.52
N VAL A 339 -21.68 16.75 -4.24
CA VAL A 339 -22.30 16.53 -2.92
C VAL A 339 -22.08 15.11 -2.40
N GLU A 340 -22.26 14.09 -3.24
CA GLU A 340 -22.09 12.67 -2.87
C GLU A 340 -20.62 12.34 -2.55
N VAL A 341 -19.68 12.97 -3.27
CA VAL A 341 -18.25 12.82 -3.00
C VAL A 341 -17.89 13.44 -1.64
N ILE A 342 -18.40 14.64 -1.32
CA ILE A 342 -18.13 15.28 -0.04
C ILE A 342 -18.77 14.51 1.13
N GLU A 343 -19.98 13.96 0.96
CA GLU A 343 -20.61 13.07 1.94
C GLU A 343 -19.77 11.81 2.20
N THR A 344 -19.25 11.20 1.12
CA THR A 344 -18.35 10.05 1.21
C THR A 344 -17.06 10.42 1.96
N ILE A 345 -16.44 11.55 1.62
CA ILE A 345 -15.23 12.02 2.31
C ILE A 345 -15.54 12.28 3.79
N ASN A 346 -16.67 12.89 4.12
CA ASN A 346 -17.07 13.15 5.50
C ASN A 346 -17.11 11.86 6.35
N GLU A 347 -17.62 10.77 5.77
CA GLU A 347 -17.75 9.49 6.44
C GLU A 347 -16.38 8.80 6.63
N TYR A 348 -15.51 8.81 5.61
CA TYR A 348 -14.29 7.98 5.58
C TYR A 348 -12.99 8.73 5.92
N ALA A 349 -12.98 10.07 5.91
CA ALA A 349 -11.75 10.88 6.02
C ALA A 349 -10.82 10.45 7.16
N PHE A 350 -11.37 10.10 8.32
CA PHE A 350 -10.60 9.79 9.52
C PHE A 350 -10.77 8.36 10.06
N LYS A 351 -11.31 7.42 9.25
CA LYS A 351 -11.47 6.02 9.68
C LYS A 351 -10.12 5.29 9.83
N ALA A 352 -9.20 5.50 8.89
CA ALA A 352 -7.89 4.84 8.90
C ALA A 352 -6.78 5.68 9.57
N SER A 353 -6.92 7.02 9.61
CA SER A 353 -5.91 7.91 10.15
C SER A 353 -6.54 9.17 10.74
N PRO A 354 -6.13 9.64 11.94
CA PRO A 354 -6.63 10.87 12.54
C PRO A 354 -5.98 12.14 11.98
N TYR A 355 -4.92 12.01 11.18
CA TYR A 355 -4.14 13.14 10.65
C TYR A 355 -4.87 13.86 9.51
N PRO A 356 -4.52 15.13 9.25
CA PRO A 356 -5.25 15.98 8.31
C PRO A 356 -5.43 15.39 6.92
N LEU A 357 -6.52 15.80 6.25
CA LEU A 357 -6.80 15.46 4.85
C LEU A 357 -6.78 16.74 4.01
N ILE A 358 -6.11 16.71 2.86
CA ILE A 358 -6.08 17.81 1.89
C ILE A 358 -7.01 17.47 0.72
N LEU A 359 -7.94 18.37 0.41
CA LEU A 359 -8.77 18.33 -0.79
C LEU A 359 -8.14 19.22 -1.86
N SER A 360 -7.56 18.61 -2.89
CA SER A 360 -7.03 19.32 -4.07
C SER A 360 -8.17 19.59 -5.03
N LEU A 361 -8.70 20.82 -5.03
CA LEU A 361 -9.75 21.23 -5.94
C LEU A 361 -9.16 21.72 -7.26
N GLU A 362 -9.53 21.07 -8.36
CA GLU A 362 -9.37 21.62 -9.71
C GLU A 362 -10.70 22.23 -10.13
N ASN A 363 -10.77 23.56 -10.15
CA ASN A 363 -12.04 24.28 -10.22
C ASN A 363 -12.28 24.87 -11.62
N HIS A 364 -13.28 24.33 -12.31
CA HIS A 364 -13.78 24.76 -13.62
C HIS A 364 -15.24 25.26 -13.56
N CYS A 365 -15.81 25.42 -12.36
CA CYS A 365 -17.18 25.85 -12.16
C CYS A 365 -17.36 27.36 -12.37
N SER A 366 -18.56 27.76 -12.78
CA SER A 366 -19.09 29.12 -12.68
C SER A 366 -19.04 29.65 -11.23
N VAL A 367 -18.99 30.97 -11.06
CA VAL A 367 -18.93 31.59 -9.72
C VAL A 367 -20.14 31.18 -8.87
N GLU A 368 -21.31 31.08 -9.48
CA GLU A 368 -22.54 30.63 -8.84
C GLU A 368 -22.42 29.21 -8.29
N GLN A 369 -21.89 28.27 -9.08
CA GLN A 369 -21.69 26.88 -8.63
C GLN A 369 -20.51 26.74 -7.68
N GLN A 370 -19.50 27.62 -7.74
CA GLN A 370 -18.45 27.68 -6.71
C GLN A 370 -19.01 28.07 -5.34
N THR A 371 -19.97 29.00 -5.27
CA THR A 371 -20.69 29.32 -4.03
C THR A 371 -21.46 28.10 -3.52
N VAL A 372 -22.05 27.30 -4.42
CA VAL A 372 -22.69 26.02 -4.07
C VAL A 372 -21.68 25.01 -3.52
N MET A 373 -20.50 24.87 -4.13
CA MET A 373 -19.42 24.01 -3.61
C MET A 373 -19.02 24.43 -2.18
N ALA A 374 -18.81 25.73 -1.95
CA ALA A 374 -18.46 26.25 -0.62
C ALA A 374 -19.56 25.96 0.42
N ARG A 375 -20.84 26.08 0.04
CA ARG A 375 -21.98 25.73 0.89
C ARG A 375 -22.00 24.24 1.24
N HIS A 376 -21.80 23.36 0.27
CA HIS A 376 -21.73 21.91 0.49
C HIS A 376 -20.57 21.53 1.41
N LEU A 377 -19.37 22.07 1.15
CA LEU A 377 -18.20 21.85 2.00
C LEU A 377 -18.47 22.26 3.45
N ARG A 378 -19.02 23.46 3.69
CA ARG A 378 -19.32 23.95 5.05
C ARG A 378 -20.41 23.13 5.73
N SER A 379 -21.51 22.82 5.04
CA SER A 379 -22.65 22.13 5.64
C SER A 379 -22.38 20.66 5.93
N ILE A 380 -21.67 19.95 5.05
CA ILE A 380 -21.45 18.51 5.16
C ILE A 380 -20.26 18.21 6.08
N LEU A 381 -19.15 18.92 5.91
CA LEU A 381 -17.92 18.65 6.68
C LEU A 381 -17.95 19.29 8.07
N GLY A 382 -18.73 20.37 8.26
CA GLY A 382 -18.90 21.06 9.54
C GLY A 382 -17.56 21.39 10.20
N ASP A 383 -17.39 20.97 11.46
CA ASP A 383 -16.19 21.24 12.26
C ASP A 383 -14.91 20.54 11.74
N LYS A 384 -15.04 19.54 10.87
CA LYS A 384 -13.88 18.90 10.22
C LYS A 384 -13.24 19.85 9.22
N LEU A 385 -14.00 20.75 8.58
CA LEU A 385 -13.46 21.69 7.61
C LEU A 385 -12.69 22.81 8.32
N LEU A 386 -11.43 23.00 7.93
CA LEU A 386 -10.63 24.11 8.40
C LEU A 386 -11.00 25.39 7.65
N THR A 387 -11.64 26.33 8.34
CA THR A 387 -12.10 27.61 7.75
C THR A 387 -11.31 28.82 8.22
N LYS A 388 -10.47 28.67 9.26
CA LYS A 388 -9.65 29.73 9.83
C LYS A 388 -8.28 29.17 10.23
N PRO A 389 -7.23 30.01 10.30
CA PRO A 389 -5.96 29.61 10.88
C PRO A 389 -6.15 29.07 12.30
N VAL A 390 -5.36 28.07 12.66
CA VAL A 390 -5.32 27.51 14.02
C VAL A 390 -4.87 28.61 14.99
N SER A 391 -5.62 28.78 16.08
CA SER A 391 -5.37 29.80 17.11
C SER A 391 -3.95 29.66 17.66
N ASP A 392 -3.30 30.80 17.93
CA ASP A 392 -1.93 30.91 18.46
C ASP A 392 -0.77 30.59 17.49
N LEU A 393 -1.06 30.20 16.24
CA LEU A 393 -0.04 30.02 15.21
C LEU A 393 0.06 31.22 14.28
N ASP A 394 1.30 31.52 13.87
CA ASP A 394 1.59 32.49 12.81
C ASP A 394 0.85 32.05 11.53
N PRO A 395 -0.04 32.88 10.96
CA PRO A 395 -0.83 32.53 9.78
C PRO A 395 0.05 32.27 8.54
N HIS A 396 1.32 32.69 8.55
CA HIS A 396 2.26 32.46 7.46
C HIS A 396 3.10 31.20 7.62
N LYS A 397 2.91 30.42 8.69
CA LYS A 397 3.57 29.14 8.92
C LYS A 397 2.60 27.98 8.73
N LEU A 398 3.11 26.88 8.19
CA LEU A 398 2.36 25.63 8.10
C LEU A 398 2.28 24.97 9.48
N PRO A 399 1.08 24.65 9.98
CA PRO A 399 0.93 23.88 11.21
C PRO A 399 1.46 22.45 11.06
N SER A 400 1.57 21.75 12.17
CA SER A 400 1.93 20.34 12.20
C SER A 400 0.75 19.41 11.92
N PRO A 401 1.01 18.17 11.46
CA PRO A 401 -0.03 17.14 11.38
C PRO A 401 -0.75 16.91 12.72
N GLU A 402 -0.05 17.02 13.84
CA GLU A 402 -0.61 16.86 15.19
C GLU A 402 -1.66 17.95 15.51
N GLU A 403 -1.35 19.22 15.22
CA GLU A 403 -2.25 20.36 15.44
C GLU A 403 -3.47 20.34 14.51
N LEU A 404 -3.36 19.67 13.36
CA LEU A 404 -4.40 19.56 12.35
C LEU A 404 -5.16 18.23 12.39
N LYS A 405 -5.05 17.46 13.48
CA LYS A 405 -5.82 16.22 13.65
C LYS A 405 -7.31 16.47 13.45
N PHE A 406 -7.94 15.56 12.70
CA PHE A 406 -9.35 15.60 12.33
C PHE A 406 -9.78 16.83 11.52
N LYS A 407 -8.82 17.53 10.87
CA LYS A 407 -9.09 18.67 9.99
C LYS A 407 -8.93 18.33 8.52
N ILE A 408 -9.80 18.94 7.71
CA ILE A 408 -9.82 18.87 6.25
C ILE A 408 -9.45 20.25 5.72
N LEU A 409 -8.38 20.31 4.92
CA LEU A 409 -7.86 21.52 4.30
C LEU A 409 -8.30 21.58 2.84
N VAL A 410 -8.62 22.78 2.34
CA VAL A 410 -8.93 23.00 0.92
C VAL A 410 -7.71 23.62 0.24
N LYS A 411 -7.17 22.90 -0.74
CA LYS A 411 -6.16 23.42 -1.67
C LYS A 411 -6.85 24.02 -2.87
N GLY A 412 -6.60 25.31 -3.12
CA GLY A 412 -7.24 26.06 -4.20
C GLY A 412 -6.60 27.42 -4.42
N LYS A 413 -7.15 28.19 -5.37
CA LYS A 413 -6.77 29.59 -5.62
C LYS A 413 -7.43 30.49 -4.57
N LYS A 414 -6.75 31.57 -4.20
CA LYS A 414 -7.26 32.60 -3.29
C LYS A 414 -7.26 33.96 -3.99
N GLU A 415 -8.31 34.73 -3.78
CA GLU A 415 -8.40 36.10 -4.29
C GLU A 415 -7.40 36.99 -3.54
N ARG A 416 -6.59 37.75 -4.29
CA ARG A 416 -5.65 38.70 -3.68
C ARG A 416 -6.42 39.94 -3.27
N VAL A 417 -6.50 40.19 -1.97
CA VAL A 417 -6.89 41.52 -1.47
C VAL A 417 -5.76 42.46 -1.87
N VAL A 418 -6.02 43.35 -2.83
CA VAL A 418 -5.05 44.37 -3.22
C VAL A 418 -4.96 45.37 -2.07
N GLU A 419 -3.96 45.24 -1.21
CA GLU A 419 -3.48 46.39 -0.45
C GLU A 419 -2.73 47.28 -1.44
N GLU A 420 -3.25 48.49 -1.64
CA GLU A 420 -2.65 49.50 -2.54
C GLU A 420 -1.23 49.83 -2.09
N CYS A 421 -0.24 49.23 -2.75
CA CYS A 421 1.08 49.84 -2.86
C CYS A 421 1.55 49.73 -4.31
N SER A 422 1.62 50.89 -4.95
CA SER A 422 1.92 51.11 -6.36
C SER A 422 3.27 50.53 -6.80
N SER A 423 3.26 49.60 -7.77
CA SER A 423 4.25 49.58 -8.85
C SER A 423 3.75 48.75 -10.01
N SER A 424 3.58 49.40 -11.17
CA SER A 424 3.15 48.84 -12.43
C SER A 424 4.14 47.83 -13.01
N SER A 425 3.69 46.61 -13.30
CA SER A 425 4.29 45.78 -14.36
C SER A 425 3.21 44.89 -14.97
N SER A 426 3.07 45.00 -16.28
CA SER A 426 2.12 44.37 -17.18
C SER A 426 1.98 42.84 -17.01
N ASP A 427 0.76 42.40 -16.70
CA ASP A 427 0.33 41.00 -16.74
C ASP A 427 0.18 40.51 -18.19
N LEU A 428 0.98 39.52 -18.56
CA LEU A 428 0.74 38.67 -19.72
C LEU A 428 0.17 37.35 -19.21
N SER A 429 -1.10 37.11 -19.53
CA SER A 429 -1.80 35.85 -19.31
C SER A 429 -1.17 34.73 -20.15
N SER A 430 -0.61 33.72 -19.51
CA SER A 430 -0.36 32.41 -20.16
C SER A 430 -1.60 31.53 -19.96
N SER A 431 -2.30 31.30 -21.06
CA SER A 431 -3.28 30.22 -21.15
C SER A 431 -2.53 28.89 -21.22
N ASP A 432 -2.82 27.99 -20.29
CA ASP A 432 -2.56 26.56 -20.47
C ASP A 432 -3.53 26.04 -21.52
N GLU A 433 -3.06 25.96 -22.77
CA GLU A 433 -3.73 25.29 -23.87
C GLU A 433 -2.86 24.10 -24.28
N GLU A 434 -3.49 22.94 -24.33
CA GLU A 434 -2.89 21.69 -24.77
C GLU A 434 -2.36 21.80 -26.21
N ALA A 435 -1.15 21.29 -26.41
CA ALA A 435 -0.57 21.15 -27.73
C ALA A 435 -1.29 20.05 -28.52
N SER A 436 -2.13 20.44 -29.48
CA SER A 436 -2.59 19.58 -30.58
C SER A 436 -1.98 20.05 -31.92
N CYS A 437 -1.56 19.08 -32.73
CA CYS A 437 -0.87 19.28 -34.01
C CYS A 437 -1.72 20.04 -35.05
N ALA A 438 -1.03 20.84 -35.87
CA ALA A 438 -1.56 21.80 -36.83
C ALA A 438 -2.33 21.21 -38.04
N GLU A 439 -3.34 21.95 -38.54
CA GLU A 439 -3.31 22.66 -39.84
C GLU A 439 -4.60 23.48 -40.12
N GLY A 440 -4.46 24.76 -40.56
CA GLY A 440 -5.38 25.40 -41.54
C GLY A 440 -6.44 26.46 -41.15
N LYS A 441 -6.04 27.72 -40.83
CA LYS A 441 -6.64 29.09 -41.12
C LYS A 441 -8.18 29.39 -41.07
N PRO A 442 -8.65 30.69 -41.03
CA PRO A 442 -8.05 31.95 -40.56
C PRO A 442 -8.92 32.78 -39.56
N ARG A 443 -8.26 33.78 -38.96
CA ARG A 443 -8.71 34.80 -37.99
C ARG A 443 -9.95 35.64 -38.40
N ARG A 444 -10.83 35.91 -37.43
CA ARG A 444 -11.67 37.14 -37.36
C ARG A 444 -11.45 37.88 -36.03
N LYS A 445 -11.46 39.21 -36.09
CA LYS A 445 -11.06 40.18 -35.06
C LYS A 445 -12.17 40.52 -34.05
N LYS A 446 -11.76 40.68 -32.78
CA LYS A 446 -12.15 41.62 -31.70
C LYS A 446 -13.60 42.15 -31.56
N GLU A 447 -14.13 41.98 -30.35
CA GLU A 447 -14.88 42.95 -29.53
C GLU A 447 -14.38 42.76 -28.06
N GLU A 448 -13.62 43.70 -27.47
CA GLU A 448 -14.01 44.89 -26.70
C GLU A 448 -14.55 44.63 -25.26
N ASN A 449 -13.66 44.92 -24.29
CA ASN A 449 -13.85 45.38 -22.91
C ASN A 449 -15.12 44.96 -22.14
N LYS A 450 -14.97 43.92 -21.29
CA LYS A 450 -15.68 43.84 -20.00
C LYS A 450 -14.68 44.02 -18.86
N VAL A 451 -14.96 44.99 -18.00
CA VAL A 451 -14.36 45.16 -16.66
C VAL A 451 -14.43 43.81 -15.94
N GLY A 452 -13.27 43.30 -15.50
CA GLY A 452 -13.08 41.90 -15.13
C GLY A 452 -13.95 41.47 -13.95
N ALA A 453 -14.99 40.67 -14.22
CA ALA A 453 -15.64 39.89 -13.19
C ALA A 453 -14.62 38.92 -12.59
N SER A 454 -14.50 38.90 -11.25
CA SER A 454 -13.65 37.93 -10.55
C SER A 454 -14.09 36.52 -10.93
N LYS A 455 -13.16 35.70 -11.41
CA LYS A 455 -13.43 34.30 -11.83
C LYS A 455 -13.56 33.34 -10.63
N LEU A 456 -13.46 33.85 -9.40
CA LEU A 456 -13.43 33.06 -8.16
C LEU A 456 -14.50 33.56 -7.19
N SER A 457 -15.28 32.64 -6.61
CA SER A 457 -16.24 32.95 -5.54
C SER A 457 -15.47 33.32 -4.25
N PRO A 458 -15.83 34.44 -3.58
CA PRO A 458 -15.28 34.78 -2.27
C PRO A 458 -15.50 33.67 -1.24
N GLU A 459 -16.67 33.02 -1.25
CA GLU A 459 -17.03 31.99 -0.28
C GLU A 459 -16.13 30.75 -0.38
N LEU A 460 -15.68 30.39 -1.59
CA LEU A 460 -14.74 29.30 -1.84
C LEU A 460 -13.30 29.74 -1.55
N SER A 461 -12.93 30.97 -1.93
CA SER A 461 -11.62 31.58 -1.65
C SER A 461 -11.30 31.62 -0.15
N GLU A 462 -12.29 31.92 0.70
CA GLU A 462 -12.15 31.91 2.16
C GLU A 462 -11.80 30.55 2.76
N LEU A 463 -12.17 29.44 2.11
CA LEU A 463 -11.86 28.09 2.59
C LEU A 463 -10.38 27.72 2.39
N VAL A 464 -9.64 28.49 1.59
CA VAL A 464 -8.21 28.30 1.34
C VAL A 464 -7.41 29.01 2.43
N VAL A 465 -7.01 28.25 3.46
CA VAL A 465 -6.27 28.75 4.63
C VAL A 465 -4.75 28.60 4.44
N TYR A 466 -4.25 27.36 4.48
CA TYR A 466 -2.80 27.05 4.49
C TYR A 466 -2.26 26.49 3.17
N THR A 467 -3.12 26.15 2.22
CA THR A 467 -2.77 25.46 0.97
C THR A 467 -3.14 26.31 -0.25
N GLN A 468 -2.60 27.52 -0.30
CA GLN A 468 -2.87 28.48 -1.37
C GLN A 468 -2.08 28.12 -2.63
N SER A 469 -2.79 27.87 -3.72
CA SER A 469 -2.17 27.54 -5.01
C SER A 469 -1.68 28.79 -5.71
N VAL A 470 -0.37 28.88 -5.94
CA VAL A 470 0.27 29.98 -6.67
C VAL A 470 1.12 29.46 -7.85
N PRO A 471 1.18 30.19 -8.98
CA PRO A 471 2.07 29.85 -10.08
C PRO A 471 3.54 29.89 -9.64
N PHE A 472 4.29 28.86 -9.97
CA PHE A 472 5.73 28.83 -9.73
C PHE A 472 6.47 29.65 -10.81
N LYS A 473 7.38 30.53 -10.37
CA LYS A 473 8.21 31.36 -11.27
C LYS A 473 9.69 30.99 -11.17
N SER A 474 10.24 31.06 -9.95
CA SER A 474 11.60 30.63 -9.64
C SER A 474 11.74 30.32 -8.15
N PHE A 475 12.80 29.61 -7.77
CA PHE A 475 13.07 29.30 -6.36
C PHE A 475 13.35 30.56 -5.53
N GLU A 476 14.03 31.56 -6.10
CA GLU A 476 14.36 32.82 -5.42
C GLU A 476 13.11 33.65 -5.11
N GLN A 477 12.13 33.63 -6.01
CA GLN A 477 10.86 34.30 -5.79
C GLN A 477 9.99 33.53 -4.80
N ALA A 478 9.88 32.21 -4.97
CA ALA A 478 9.10 31.36 -4.08
C ALA A 478 9.58 31.43 -2.62
N ALA A 479 10.90 31.51 -2.39
CA ALA A 479 11.50 31.63 -1.07
C ALA A 479 11.12 32.94 -0.32
N LYS A 480 10.59 33.95 -1.02
CA LYS A 480 10.09 35.19 -0.41
C LYS A 480 8.60 35.13 -0.07
N ASN A 481 7.89 34.14 -0.59
CA ASN A 481 6.47 33.96 -0.37
C ASN A 481 6.22 33.22 0.97
N PRO A 482 5.02 33.37 1.57
CA PRO A 482 4.66 32.63 2.78
C PRO A 482 4.73 31.10 2.62
N ALA A 483 4.90 30.38 3.73
CA ALA A 483 4.90 28.90 3.74
C ALA A 483 3.57 28.29 3.25
N THR A 484 2.49 29.07 3.36
CA THR A 484 1.13 28.71 2.96
C THR A 484 0.92 28.74 1.45
N ASP A 485 1.81 29.40 0.72
CA ASP A 485 1.84 29.32 -0.73
C ASP A 485 2.43 27.98 -1.15
N MET A 486 1.79 27.35 -2.13
CA MET A 486 2.22 26.07 -2.68
C MET A 486 2.07 26.04 -4.19
N SER A 487 2.88 25.21 -4.85
CA SER A 487 2.87 25.07 -6.31
C SER A 487 2.65 23.62 -6.73
N SER A 488 2.00 23.44 -7.87
CA SER A 488 1.82 22.13 -8.50
C SER A 488 2.72 22.05 -9.74
N PHE A 489 3.36 20.90 -9.95
CA PHE A 489 4.34 20.66 -11.00
C PHE A 489 3.96 19.39 -11.77
N SER A 490 4.10 19.43 -13.10
CA SER A 490 4.08 18.20 -13.90
C SER A 490 5.26 17.30 -13.51
N GLU A 491 5.13 15.99 -13.69
CA GLU A 491 6.24 15.05 -13.46
C GLU A 491 7.52 15.45 -14.22
N SER A 492 7.38 15.96 -15.45
CA SER A 492 8.50 16.36 -16.30
C SER A 492 9.23 17.59 -15.76
N ASP A 493 8.48 18.60 -15.30
CA ASP A 493 9.07 19.81 -14.72
C ASP A 493 9.75 19.50 -13.39
N ALA A 494 9.12 18.69 -12.54
CA ALA A 494 9.68 18.28 -11.26
C ALA A 494 11.01 17.54 -11.46
N LEU A 495 11.06 16.57 -12.40
CA LEU A 495 12.28 15.84 -12.73
C LEU A 495 13.38 16.76 -13.26
N ARG A 496 13.02 17.73 -14.12
CA ARG A 496 13.98 18.74 -14.59
C ARG A 496 14.56 19.53 -13.42
N TYR A 497 13.74 20.01 -12.49
CA TYR A 497 14.23 20.75 -11.33
C TYR A 497 15.09 19.90 -10.39
N ILE A 498 14.77 18.62 -10.21
CA ILE A 498 15.59 17.70 -9.42
C ILE A 498 16.99 17.56 -10.03
N LYS A 499 17.07 17.39 -11.36
CA LYS A 499 18.33 17.22 -12.09
C LYS A 499 19.15 18.51 -12.15
N ASP A 500 18.51 19.61 -12.54
CA ASP A 500 19.20 20.86 -12.86
C ASP A 500 19.44 21.72 -11.60
N SER A 501 18.60 21.56 -10.57
CA SER A 501 18.55 22.46 -9.41
C SER A 501 18.13 21.75 -8.11
N GLY A 502 18.45 20.46 -7.96
CA GLY A 502 17.94 19.61 -6.89
C GLY A 502 18.12 20.18 -5.47
N MET A 503 19.26 20.81 -5.16
CA MET A 503 19.48 21.48 -3.87
C MET A 503 18.45 22.58 -3.59
N TYR A 504 18.16 23.43 -4.59
CA TYR A 504 17.19 24.52 -4.43
C TYR A 504 15.77 24.00 -4.29
N PHE A 505 15.45 22.90 -4.98
CA PHE A 505 14.13 22.28 -4.85
C PHE A 505 13.92 21.65 -3.47
N VAL A 506 14.95 20.98 -2.92
CA VAL A 506 14.91 20.47 -1.54
C VAL A 506 14.73 21.61 -0.54
N ARG A 507 15.44 22.74 -0.72
CA ARG A 507 15.26 23.94 0.13
C ARG A 507 13.85 24.51 0.04
N HIS A 508 13.29 24.65 -1.16
CA HIS A 508 11.91 25.06 -1.36
C HIS A 508 10.94 24.15 -0.59
N ASN A 509 11.14 22.84 -0.71
CA ASN A 509 10.33 21.83 -0.02
C ASN A 509 10.60 21.73 1.49
N SER A 510 11.61 22.40 2.05
CA SER A 510 11.76 22.52 3.51
C SER A 510 10.77 23.53 4.11
N HIS A 511 10.24 24.45 3.30
CA HIS A 511 9.40 25.56 3.75
C HIS A 511 7.98 25.52 3.17
N GLN A 512 7.82 25.18 1.89
CA GLN A 512 6.56 25.17 1.16
C GLN A 512 6.19 23.76 0.70
N LEU A 513 4.91 23.57 0.37
CA LEU A 513 4.42 22.31 -0.21
C LEU A 513 4.58 22.31 -1.73
N SER A 514 5.04 21.19 -2.28
CA SER A 514 4.99 20.90 -3.71
C SER A 514 4.08 19.73 -4.00
N ARG A 515 3.15 19.92 -4.94
CA ARG A 515 2.33 18.85 -5.51
C ARG A 515 2.85 18.42 -6.86
N ILE A 516 3.06 17.13 -7.06
CA ILE A 516 3.50 16.55 -8.32
C ILE A 516 2.36 15.67 -8.84
N TYR A 517 2.06 15.77 -10.12
CA TYR A 517 1.01 15.00 -10.77
C TYR A 517 1.49 14.38 -12.09
N PRO A 518 0.90 13.25 -12.51
CA PRO A 518 1.28 12.57 -13.74
C PRO A 518 1.01 13.44 -14.98
N SER A 519 1.82 13.25 -16.03
CA SER A 519 1.61 13.92 -17.32
C SER A 519 0.28 13.51 -17.98
N GLY A 520 -0.41 14.45 -18.62
CA GLY A 520 -1.63 14.17 -19.41
C GLY A 520 -1.41 13.18 -20.57
N GLN A 521 -0.15 12.95 -20.97
CA GLN A 521 0.20 11.91 -21.95
C GLN A 521 -0.02 10.48 -21.43
N ARG A 522 -0.21 10.29 -20.11
CA ARG A 522 -0.46 8.98 -19.47
C ARG A 522 -1.94 8.60 -19.53
N LEU A 523 -2.48 8.48 -20.74
CA LEU A 523 -3.89 8.20 -20.99
C LEU A 523 -4.41 6.91 -20.33
N GLN A 524 -3.51 5.93 -20.13
CA GLN A 524 -3.81 4.65 -19.46
C GLN A 524 -3.63 4.70 -17.94
N SER A 525 -3.54 5.90 -17.34
CA SER A 525 -3.36 6.10 -15.90
C SER A 525 -2.07 5.46 -15.34
N SER A 526 -1.01 5.32 -16.14
CA SER A 526 0.28 4.86 -15.63
C SER A 526 0.87 5.86 -14.62
N ASN A 527 1.81 5.40 -13.80
CA ASN A 527 2.44 6.21 -12.77
C ASN A 527 3.91 6.51 -13.11
N TYR A 528 4.41 7.67 -12.71
CA TYR A 528 5.83 8.00 -12.70
C TYR A 528 6.49 7.45 -11.43
N ASN A 529 7.82 7.38 -11.39
CA ASN A 529 8.53 6.89 -10.20
C ASN A 529 8.42 7.90 -9.04
N PRO A 530 7.70 7.59 -7.95
CA PRO A 530 7.53 8.55 -6.85
C PRO A 530 8.82 8.78 -6.05
N GLN A 531 9.76 7.83 -6.07
CA GLN A 531 11.03 7.94 -5.33
C GLN A 531 11.88 9.10 -5.86
N GLU A 532 11.87 9.35 -7.18
CA GLU A 532 12.59 10.49 -7.75
C GLU A 532 12.06 11.81 -7.17
N MET A 533 10.75 11.93 -6.98
CA MET A 533 10.12 13.13 -6.43
C MET A 533 10.40 13.29 -4.94
N TRP A 534 10.36 12.19 -4.17
CA TRP A 534 10.73 12.20 -2.75
C TRP A 534 12.20 12.57 -2.52
N ASN A 535 13.11 12.21 -3.44
CA ASN A 535 14.50 12.65 -3.39
C ASN A 535 14.63 14.19 -3.47
N GLY A 536 13.72 14.86 -4.18
CA GLY A 536 13.60 16.33 -4.21
C GLY A 536 12.92 16.93 -2.98
N GLY A 537 12.41 16.11 -2.05
CA GLY A 537 11.74 16.56 -0.83
C GLY A 537 10.25 16.87 -1.00
N CYS A 538 9.70 16.58 -2.17
CA CYS A 538 8.31 16.85 -2.53
C CYS A 538 7.34 16.06 -1.64
N GLN A 539 6.32 16.74 -1.11
CA GLN A 539 5.42 16.18 -0.10
C GLN A 539 4.21 15.49 -0.71
N ILE A 540 3.56 16.14 -1.69
CA ILE A 540 2.30 15.67 -2.30
C ILE A 540 2.63 15.05 -3.66
N VAL A 541 3.14 13.82 -3.63
CA VAL A 541 3.50 13.06 -4.83
C VAL A 541 2.30 12.23 -5.26
N ALA A 542 1.42 12.83 -6.08
CA ALA A 542 0.12 12.26 -6.40
C ALA A 542 0.23 11.16 -7.48
N LEU A 543 -0.35 9.99 -7.19
CA LEU A 543 -0.35 8.82 -8.07
C LEU A 543 -1.79 8.37 -8.41
N ASN A 544 -1.94 7.71 -9.55
CA ASN A 544 -3.17 7.02 -9.95
C ASN A 544 -3.33 5.73 -9.13
N PHE A 545 -4.10 5.78 -8.04
CA PHE A 545 -4.28 4.68 -7.08
C PHE A 545 -4.97 3.44 -7.69
N GLN A 546 -5.73 3.64 -8.77
CA GLN A 546 -6.40 2.56 -9.50
C GLN A 546 -5.44 1.71 -10.35
N THR A 547 -4.21 2.16 -10.56
CA THR A 547 -3.22 1.49 -11.41
C THR A 547 -2.20 0.76 -10.54
N PRO A 548 -2.33 -0.57 -10.36
CA PRO A 548 -1.33 -1.34 -9.63
C PRO A 548 0.00 -1.40 -10.39
N GLY A 549 1.06 -1.78 -9.70
CA GLY A 549 2.41 -1.93 -10.27
C GLY A 549 3.48 -1.32 -9.38
N GLU A 550 4.73 -1.34 -9.88
CA GLU A 550 5.93 -0.95 -9.11
C GLU A 550 5.78 0.42 -8.43
N GLN A 551 5.25 1.43 -9.12
CA GLN A 551 5.14 2.77 -8.54
C GLN A 551 4.16 2.82 -7.36
N MET A 552 3.06 2.07 -7.42
CA MET A 552 2.14 1.92 -6.29
C MET A 552 2.71 1.00 -5.19
N ASP A 553 3.51 -0.01 -5.55
CA ASP A 553 4.27 -0.82 -4.58
C ASP A 553 5.21 0.06 -3.74
N LEU A 554 5.94 0.99 -4.39
CA LEU A 554 6.83 1.94 -3.73
C LEU A 554 6.05 2.89 -2.82
N ASN A 555 4.88 3.36 -3.26
CA ASN A 555 3.98 4.19 -2.45
C ASN A 555 3.49 3.45 -1.20
N HIS A 556 2.90 2.27 -1.37
CA HIS A 556 2.46 1.45 -0.24
C HIS A 556 3.62 1.11 0.69
N GLY A 557 4.79 0.77 0.15
CA GLY A 557 5.99 0.49 0.93
C GLY A 557 6.48 1.69 1.74
N ARG A 558 6.54 2.90 1.16
CA ARG A 558 6.95 4.12 1.89
C ARG A 558 6.02 4.42 3.06
N PHE A 559 4.71 4.33 2.83
CA PHE A 559 3.66 4.64 3.80
C PHE A 559 3.27 3.45 4.68
N LEU A 560 3.95 2.30 4.57
CA LEU A 560 3.76 1.15 5.45
C LEU A 560 4.14 1.46 6.91
N GLN A 561 5.16 2.30 7.10
CA GLN A 561 5.67 2.69 8.40
C GLN A 561 4.82 3.78 9.07
N ASN A 562 5.21 4.14 10.30
CA ASN A 562 4.57 5.20 11.10
C ASN A 562 3.07 4.94 11.33
N GLY A 563 2.71 3.68 11.54
CA GLY A 563 1.33 3.25 11.77
C GLY A 563 0.40 3.43 10.58
N GLN A 564 0.96 3.42 9.36
CA GLN A 564 0.22 3.64 8.12
C GLN A 564 -0.65 4.89 8.18
N CYS A 565 -0.17 5.95 8.83
CA CYS A 565 -1.00 7.11 9.10
C CYS A 565 -1.11 8.09 7.91
N GLY A 566 -0.39 7.79 6.82
CA GLY A 566 -0.35 8.60 5.60
C GLY A 566 0.65 9.76 5.60
N TYR A 567 1.41 9.92 6.68
CA TYR A 567 2.44 10.96 6.87
C TYR A 567 3.76 10.35 7.33
N ILE A 568 4.85 10.67 6.62
CA ILE A 568 6.20 10.19 6.95
C ILE A 568 7.12 11.41 7.10
N LEU A 569 7.73 11.58 8.27
CA LEU A 569 8.70 12.66 8.51
C LEU A 569 9.91 12.49 7.59
N LYS A 570 10.28 13.56 6.88
CA LYS A 570 11.45 13.60 6.01
C LYS A 570 12.74 13.53 6.84
N PRO A 571 13.85 13.01 6.27
CA PRO A 571 15.13 13.02 6.94
C PRO A 571 15.56 14.44 7.34
N PRO A 572 16.24 14.64 8.49
CA PRO A 572 16.59 15.97 8.99
C PRO A 572 17.35 16.86 8.01
N PHE A 573 18.18 16.28 7.14
CA PHE A 573 18.92 17.02 6.12
C PHE A 573 18.03 17.64 5.03
N MET A 574 16.78 17.22 4.88
CA MET A 574 15.82 17.79 3.91
C MET A 574 14.90 18.84 4.54
N CYS A 575 14.88 18.94 5.86
CA CYS A 575 14.02 19.88 6.60
C CYS A 575 14.75 21.19 6.94
N ARG A 576 16.03 21.30 6.60
CA ARG A 576 16.85 22.49 6.88
C ARG A 576 16.79 23.48 5.71
N PRO A 577 16.50 24.77 5.95
CA PRO A 577 16.41 25.78 4.90
C PRO A 577 17.75 26.08 4.22
N ASP A 578 18.86 25.82 4.92
CA ASP A 578 20.24 26.02 4.44
C ASP A 578 20.89 24.73 3.91
N THR A 579 20.12 23.64 3.75
CA THR A 579 20.66 22.34 3.34
C THR A 579 21.49 22.42 2.06
N THR A 580 22.57 21.65 2.02
CA THR A 580 23.43 21.46 0.84
C THR A 580 23.19 20.10 0.17
N PHE A 581 22.17 19.36 0.61
CA PHE A 581 21.81 18.08 0.01
C PHE A 581 21.40 18.26 -1.45
N ASN A 582 22.01 17.48 -2.34
CA ASN A 582 21.63 17.38 -3.73
C ASN A 582 21.44 15.89 -4.07
N PRO A 583 20.25 15.46 -4.52
CA PRO A 583 20.00 14.06 -4.83
C PRO A 583 20.90 13.51 -5.95
N GLU A 584 21.30 14.33 -6.92
CA GLU A 584 22.20 13.92 -8.02
C GLU A 584 23.68 13.85 -7.59
N ASN A 585 24.05 14.53 -6.50
CA ASN A 585 25.42 14.58 -6.01
C ASN A 585 25.47 14.48 -4.49
N VAL A 586 25.42 13.25 -3.98
CA VAL A 586 25.36 12.96 -2.55
C VAL A 586 26.74 12.86 -1.88
N GLY A 587 27.83 12.77 -2.64
CA GLY A 587 29.16 12.42 -2.13
C GLY A 587 29.68 13.40 -1.07
N GLY A 588 29.92 12.90 0.15
CA GLY A 588 30.42 13.72 1.27
C GLY A 588 29.45 14.79 1.79
N GLY A 589 28.19 14.79 1.31
CA GLY A 589 27.14 15.70 1.74
C GLY A 589 26.48 15.30 3.07
N PRO A 590 25.52 16.10 3.57
CA PRO A 590 24.89 15.89 4.88
C PRO A 590 24.08 14.58 4.99
N ALA A 591 23.73 13.97 3.86
CA ALA A 591 23.00 12.71 3.79
C ALA A 591 23.90 11.48 3.56
N HIS A 592 25.21 11.68 3.35
CA HIS A 592 26.12 10.62 2.92
C HIS A 592 26.55 9.74 4.10
N SER A 593 25.84 8.64 4.31
CA SER A 593 26.14 7.66 5.36
C SER A 593 26.11 6.26 4.78
N PRO A 594 27.11 5.89 3.96
CA PRO A 594 27.09 4.64 3.22
C PRO A 594 27.12 3.41 4.13
N VAL A 595 26.25 2.45 3.82
CA VAL A 595 26.17 1.15 4.47
C VAL A 595 26.25 0.04 3.43
N LEU A 596 26.86 -1.08 3.82
CA LEU A 596 26.82 -2.32 3.07
C LEU A 596 25.61 -3.14 3.55
N LEU A 597 24.62 -3.28 2.69
CA LEU A 597 23.48 -4.17 2.85
C LEU A 597 23.78 -5.51 2.17
N THR A 598 23.87 -6.57 2.97
CA THR A 598 23.98 -7.95 2.50
C THR A 598 22.65 -8.65 2.66
N VAL A 599 22.08 -9.14 1.55
CA VAL A 599 20.82 -9.88 1.52
C VAL A 599 21.09 -11.29 0.99
N ARG A 600 20.88 -12.29 1.82
CA ARG A 600 20.88 -13.69 1.40
C ARG A 600 19.45 -14.17 1.19
N VAL A 601 19.07 -14.44 -0.05
CA VAL A 601 17.80 -15.06 -0.42
C VAL A 601 17.96 -16.57 -0.27
N ILE A 602 17.31 -17.17 0.74
CA ILE A 602 17.50 -18.57 1.11
C ILE A 602 16.49 -19.45 0.39
N SER A 603 15.20 -19.25 0.68
CA SER A 603 14.09 -20.05 0.15
C SER A 603 12.81 -19.22 0.00
N ALA A 604 11.78 -19.78 -0.63
CA ALA A 604 10.41 -19.28 -0.57
C ALA A 604 9.45 -20.39 -0.16
N GLN A 605 8.23 -20.02 0.20
CA GLN A 605 7.15 -20.94 0.53
C GLN A 605 5.89 -20.53 -0.23
N GLN A 606 5.22 -21.51 -0.82
CA GLN A 606 3.86 -21.38 -1.38
C GLN A 606 3.70 -20.19 -2.33
N LEU A 607 4.58 -20.07 -3.33
CA LEU A 607 4.45 -19.07 -4.40
C LEU A 607 3.21 -19.36 -5.26
N PRO A 608 2.36 -18.36 -5.51
CA PRO A 608 1.13 -18.57 -6.26
C PRO A 608 1.44 -18.98 -7.69
N LYS A 609 0.44 -19.60 -8.33
CA LYS A 609 0.45 -19.86 -9.76
C LYS A 609 -0.28 -18.73 -10.50
N PRO A 610 0.23 -18.21 -11.63
CA PRO A 610 -0.49 -17.23 -12.43
C PRO A 610 -1.84 -17.78 -12.91
N GLU A 611 -2.90 -16.95 -12.91
CA GLU A 611 -4.28 -17.40 -13.19
C GLU A 611 -4.49 -17.91 -14.62
N TRP A 612 -3.69 -17.41 -15.57
CA TRP A 612 -3.82 -17.72 -16.99
C TRP A 612 -3.06 -18.98 -17.40
N ASP A 613 -2.30 -19.54 -16.47
CA ASP A 613 -1.35 -20.58 -16.74
C ASP A 613 -2.03 -21.96 -16.78
N LYS A 614 -1.55 -22.86 -17.65
CA LYS A 614 -2.21 -24.17 -17.87
C LYS A 614 -2.24 -24.94 -16.55
N PRO A 615 -3.32 -25.65 -16.17
CA PRO A 615 -3.35 -26.41 -14.91
C PRO A 615 -2.10 -27.27 -14.68
N SER A 616 -1.56 -27.93 -15.70
CA SER A 616 -0.34 -28.74 -15.54
C SER A 616 1.00 -28.01 -15.35
N SER A 617 1.10 -26.68 -15.53
CA SER A 617 2.37 -25.95 -15.38
C SER A 617 2.78 -25.79 -13.90
N ILE A 618 4.07 -25.77 -13.64
CA ILE A 618 4.62 -25.46 -12.33
C ILE A 618 5.54 -24.26 -12.53
N VAL A 619 5.42 -23.27 -11.64
CA VAL A 619 6.22 -22.05 -11.72
C VAL A 619 7.72 -22.35 -11.54
N ASP A 620 8.54 -21.59 -12.28
CA ASP A 620 9.99 -21.58 -12.29
C ASP A 620 10.51 -20.30 -11.60
N PRO A 621 10.40 -20.16 -10.27
CA PRO A 621 10.53 -18.87 -9.62
C PRO A 621 11.96 -18.35 -9.60
N GLN A 622 12.08 -17.03 -9.76
CA GLN A 622 13.30 -16.26 -9.49
C GLN A 622 12.96 -15.00 -8.69
N VAL A 623 13.93 -14.51 -7.90
CA VAL A 623 13.75 -13.40 -6.96
C VAL A 623 14.64 -12.23 -7.34
N TRP A 624 14.03 -11.05 -7.48
CA TRP A 624 14.70 -9.75 -7.54
C TRP A 624 14.79 -9.11 -6.16
N VAL A 625 15.95 -8.53 -5.87
CA VAL A 625 16.16 -7.61 -4.76
C VAL A 625 16.58 -6.27 -5.35
N GLU A 626 15.77 -5.25 -5.10
CA GLU A 626 15.89 -3.92 -5.70
C GLU A 626 16.03 -2.87 -4.59
N ILE A 627 16.95 -1.93 -4.80
CA ILE A 627 17.11 -0.74 -3.98
C ILE A 627 16.65 0.44 -4.81
N HIS A 628 15.68 1.18 -4.28
CA HIS A 628 15.14 2.40 -4.89
C HIS A 628 15.44 3.57 -3.94
N GLY A 629 16.16 4.60 -4.40
CA GLY A 629 16.58 5.71 -3.55
C GLY A 629 17.04 6.91 -4.39
N VAL A 630 18.08 7.60 -3.93
CA VAL A 630 18.80 8.57 -4.76
C VAL A 630 19.42 7.86 -5.99
N PRO A 631 19.70 8.56 -7.10
CA PRO A 631 20.21 7.95 -8.33
C PRO A 631 21.38 6.98 -8.15
N ILE A 632 22.34 7.27 -7.26
CA ILE A 632 23.49 6.38 -6.97
C ILE A 632 23.10 5.08 -6.27
N ASP A 633 21.98 5.05 -5.54
CA ASP A 633 21.49 3.89 -4.79
C ASP A 633 20.55 3.01 -5.62
N ASN A 634 20.14 3.44 -6.82
CA ASN A 634 19.23 2.69 -7.68
C ASN A 634 19.94 1.48 -8.29
N ILE A 635 19.69 0.29 -7.75
CA ILE A 635 20.32 -0.95 -8.20
C ILE A 635 19.38 -2.15 -7.99
N LYS A 636 19.44 -3.12 -8.90
CA LYS A 636 18.70 -4.38 -8.79
C LYS A 636 19.59 -5.59 -9.08
N LYS A 637 19.40 -6.67 -8.33
CA LYS A 637 20.05 -7.96 -8.53
C LYS A 637 19.02 -9.07 -8.45
N LYS A 638 19.26 -10.18 -9.16
CA LYS A 638 18.36 -11.33 -9.17
C LYS A 638 19.07 -12.65 -8.93
N THR A 639 18.31 -13.63 -8.45
CA THR A 639 18.75 -15.01 -8.32
C THR A 639 18.73 -15.72 -9.68
N HIS A 640 19.24 -16.95 -9.72
CA HIS A 640 18.86 -17.91 -10.77
C HIS A 640 17.38 -18.32 -10.58
N HIS A 641 16.74 -18.88 -11.61
CA HIS A 641 15.42 -19.53 -11.46
C HIS A 641 15.57 -20.94 -10.89
N VAL A 642 14.52 -21.44 -10.26
CA VAL A 642 14.44 -22.84 -9.78
C VAL A 642 13.37 -23.55 -10.60
N ASP A 643 13.75 -24.61 -11.30
CA ASP A 643 12.81 -25.33 -12.17
C ASP A 643 11.72 -26.05 -11.37
N ASN A 644 10.47 -25.87 -11.82
CA ASN A 644 9.25 -26.58 -11.45
C ASN A 644 9.05 -26.69 -9.94
N ASN A 645 9.23 -25.58 -9.21
CA ASN A 645 9.06 -25.57 -7.76
C ASN A 645 8.55 -24.23 -7.22
N GLY A 646 7.23 -24.06 -7.18
CA GLY A 646 6.58 -22.96 -6.46
C GLY A 646 6.37 -23.21 -4.96
N PHE A 647 6.53 -24.44 -4.45
CA PHE A 647 6.09 -24.77 -3.08
C PHE A 647 7.13 -24.40 -2.05
N ASN A 648 8.37 -24.79 -2.30
CA ASN A 648 9.49 -24.59 -1.39
C ASN A 648 10.83 -24.44 -2.16
N PRO A 649 10.94 -23.53 -3.14
CA PRO A 649 12.18 -23.30 -3.87
C PRO A 649 13.29 -22.80 -2.94
N ARG A 650 14.54 -23.11 -3.29
CA ARG A 650 15.74 -22.74 -2.53
C ARG A 650 16.82 -22.24 -3.47
N TRP A 651 17.39 -21.08 -3.16
CA TRP A 651 18.41 -20.41 -3.97
C TRP A 651 19.76 -20.27 -3.27
N ASP A 652 19.76 -20.02 -1.96
CA ASP A 652 20.98 -19.71 -1.18
C ASP A 652 21.88 -18.61 -1.82
N CYS A 653 21.27 -17.63 -2.48
CA CYS A 653 21.98 -16.59 -3.21
C CYS A 653 22.24 -15.38 -2.32
N THR A 654 23.45 -14.82 -2.34
CA THR A 654 23.81 -13.63 -1.53
C THR A 654 24.11 -12.43 -2.40
N PHE A 655 23.46 -11.31 -2.12
CA PHE A 655 23.68 -10.02 -2.75
C PHE A 655 24.29 -9.02 -1.77
N ASN A 656 25.16 -8.17 -2.29
CA ASN A 656 25.75 -7.04 -1.58
C ASN A 656 25.38 -5.75 -2.29
N PHE A 657 24.88 -4.77 -1.55
CA PHE A 657 24.51 -3.45 -2.03
C PHE A 657 25.18 -2.39 -1.18
N THR A 658 25.85 -1.42 -1.79
CA THR A 658 26.29 -0.21 -1.09
C THR A 658 25.16 0.79 -1.20
N VAL A 659 24.56 1.17 -0.06
CA VAL A 659 23.47 2.15 0.01
C VAL A 659 24.03 3.41 0.65
N HIS A 660 24.14 4.49 -0.13
CA HIS A 660 24.77 5.75 0.24
C HIS A 660 23.88 6.67 1.07
N VAL A 661 22.56 6.66 0.84
CA VAL A 661 21.56 7.45 1.60
C VAL A 661 20.44 6.53 2.13
N PRO A 662 20.71 5.73 3.17
CA PRO A 662 19.75 4.76 3.70
C PRO A 662 18.40 5.37 4.12
N ASP A 663 18.40 6.61 4.63
CA ASP A 663 17.20 7.30 5.11
C ASP A 663 16.15 7.54 4.01
N LEU A 664 16.56 7.58 2.74
CA LEU A 664 15.67 7.74 1.59
C LEU A 664 15.38 6.44 0.85
N ALA A 665 16.15 5.38 1.08
CA ALA A 665 16.05 4.15 0.32
C ALA A 665 14.80 3.31 0.68
N LEU A 666 14.24 2.66 -0.32
CA LEU A 666 13.27 1.56 -0.27
C LEU A 666 13.98 0.28 -0.71
N VAL A 667 13.64 -0.83 -0.07
CA VAL A 667 14.04 -2.18 -0.49
C VAL A 667 12.80 -2.90 -1.00
N ARG A 668 12.87 -3.43 -2.22
CA ARG A 668 11.79 -4.18 -2.86
C ARG A 668 12.25 -5.59 -3.19
N PHE A 669 11.46 -6.57 -2.74
CA PHE A 669 11.59 -7.97 -3.09
C PHE A 669 10.50 -8.29 -4.09
N MET A 670 10.84 -8.81 -5.26
CA MET A 670 9.87 -9.19 -6.29
C MET A 670 10.17 -10.59 -6.78
N VAL A 671 9.12 -11.42 -6.90
CA VAL A 671 9.21 -12.79 -7.35
C VAL A 671 8.48 -12.89 -8.68
N GLU A 672 9.13 -13.50 -9.65
CA GLU A 672 8.56 -13.74 -10.98
C GLU A 672 8.76 -15.20 -11.40
N ASP A 673 7.89 -15.66 -12.28
CA ASP A 673 7.96 -16.94 -12.97
C ASP A 673 8.84 -16.82 -14.21
N HIS A 674 9.88 -17.62 -14.32
CA HIS A 674 10.75 -17.57 -15.48
C HIS A 674 10.14 -18.31 -16.68
N ASP A 675 9.90 -17.58 -17.78
CA ASP A 675 9.47 -18.18 -19.04
C ASP A 675 10.60 -18.05 -20.08
N TYR A 676 10.91 -19.14 -20.78
CA TYR A 676 11.88 -19.18 -21.88
C TYR A 676 11.34 -18.57 -23.18
N THR A 677 10.02 -18.50 -23.33
CA THR A 677 9.33 -18.20 -24.58
C THR A 677 8.58 -16.86 -24.55
N SER A 678 8.30 -16.34 -23.35
CA SER A 678 7.55 -15.10 -23.17
C SER A 678 8.15 -14.22 -22.05
N SER A 679 7.48 -13.12 -21.73
CA SER A 679 7.87 -12.30 -20.58
C SER A 679 7.51 -13.01 -19.28
N ASN A 680 8.41 -12.92 -18.30
CA ASN A 680 8.19 -13.48 -16.97
C ASN A 680 6.90 -12.96 -16.31
N ASP A 681 6.21 -13.85 -15.59
CA ASP A 681 5.00 -13.48 -14.84
C ASP A 681 5.29 -12.99 -13.45
N PHE A 682 4.55 -11.98 -13.01
CA PHE A 682 4.58 -11.54 -11.63
C PHE A 682 3.95 -12.58 -10.70
N LEU A 683 4.68 -13.01 -9.68
CA LEU A 683 4.17 -13.93 -8.65
C LEU A 683 3.87 -13.22 -7.32
N GLY A 684 4.66 -12.21 -6.95
CA GLY A 684 4.44 -11.45 -5.73
C GLY A 684 5.52 -10.44 -5.44
N GLN A 685 5.23 -9.46 -4.60
CA GLN A 685 6.23 -8.47 -4.17
C GLN A 685 6.07 -8.07 -2.71
N TYR A 686 7.12 -7.49 -2.14
CA TYR A 686 7.05 -6.77 -0.88
C TYR A 686 8.05 -5.63 -0.88
N THR A 687 7.60 -4.43 -0.52
CA THR A 687 8.40 -3.22 -0.51
C THR A 687 8.34 -2.56 0.87
N LEU A 688 9.49 -2.12 1.38
CA LEU A 688 9.56 -1.40 2.66
C LEU A 688 10.72 -0.39 2.71
N PRO A 689 10.67 0.62 3.61
CA PRO A 689 11.77 1.54 3.83
C PRO A 689 12.98 0.82 4.40
N PHE A 690 14.18 1.19 3.95
CA PHE A 690 15.43 0.65 4.49
C PHE A 690 15.50 0.83 6.02
N THR A 691 15.07 1.99 6.52
CA THR A 691 15.03 2.31 7.95
C THR A 691 14.07 1.43 8.76
N SER A 692 13.14 0.74 8.10
CA SER A 692 12.21 -0.21 8.72
C SER A 692 12.60 -1.68 8.50
N LEU A 693 13.74 -1.93 7.85
CA LEU A 693 14.27 -3.27 7.57
C LEU A 693 15.00 -3.81 8.80
N ARG A 694 14.65 -5.02 9.25
CA ARG A 694 15.37 -5.71 10.33
C ARG A 694 16.49 -6.61 9.80
N THR A 695 17.59 -6.70 10.54
CA THR A 695 18.69 -7.64 10.30
C THR A 695 18.34 -9.05 10.76
N GLY A 696 19.15 -10.05 10.42
CA GLY A 696 18.97 -11.45 10.81
C GLY A 696 18.08 -12.26 9.85
N TYR A 697 17.70 -13.46 10.27
CA TYR A 697 16.82 -14.38 9.55
C TYR A 697 15.36 -13.91 9.64
N ARG A 698 14.76 -13.55 8.50
CA ARG A 698 13.42 -12.94 8.44
C ARG A 698 12.55 -13.58 7.36
N HIS A 699 11.24 -13.52 7.58
CA HIS A 699 10.25 -13.77 6.55
C HIS A 699 9.77 -12.48 5.88
N VAL A 700 9.74 -12.49 4.55
CA VAL A 700 9.11 -11.46 3.70
C VAL A 700 7.79 -12.00 3.21
N ARG A 701 6.67 -11.50 3.75
CA ARG A 701 5.33 -11.96 3.36
C ARG A 701 4.90 -11.26 2.07
N LEU A 702 4.73 -12.01 0.99
CA LEU A 702 4.50 -11.44 -0.33
C LEU A 702 3.08 -10.88 -0.46
N LEU A 703 2.93 -9.92 -1.35
CA LEU A 703 1.69 -9.26 -1.74
C LEU A 703 1.42 -9.49 -3.23
N LYS A 704 0.15 -9.52 -3.59
CA LYS A 704 -0.34 -9.53 -4.97
C LYS A 704 -0.02 -8.18 -5.64
N VAL A 705 -0.24 -8.12 -6.95
CA VAL A 705 -0.07 -6.90 -7.76
C VAL A 705 -0.91 -5.73 -7.26
N ASP A 706 -2.05 -6.00 -6.62
CA ASP A 706 -2.93 -4.98 -6.03
C ASP A 706 -2.57 -4.59 -4.58
N GLY A 707 -1.50 -5.15 -4.01
CA GLY A 707 -1.10 -4.95 -2.63
C GLY A 707 -1.83 -5.81 -1.60
N SER A 708 -2.79 -6.66 -2.00
CA SER A 708 -3.44 -7.59 -1.09
C SER A 708 -2.50 -8.76 -0.70
N SER A 709 -2.72 -9.33 0.48
CA SER A 709 -1.85 -10.38 1.03
C SER A 709 -1.86 -11.67 0.21
N LEU A 710 -0.68 -12.24 -0.06
CA LEU A 710 -0.51 -13.60 -0.60
C LEU A 710 -0.28 -14.65 0.50
N SER A 711 -0.55 -14.33 1.77
CA SER A 711 -0.35 -15.25 2.88
C SER A 711 -0.93 -16.64 2.59
N PRO A 712 -0.15 -17.72 2.80
CA PRO A 712 1.13 -17.80 3.51
C PRO A 712 2.38 -17.60 2.64
N SER A 713 2.24 -17.16 1.39
CA SER A 713 3.36 -17.00 0.47
C SER A 713 4.42 -16.06 1.04
N SER A 714 5.66 -16.55 1.15
CA SER A 714 6.75 -15.76 1.73
C SER A 714 8.13 -16.16 1.24
N LEU A 715 9.07 -15.22 1.31
CA LEU A 715 10.51 -15.51 1.20
C LEU A 715 11.11 -15.67 2.59
N PHE A 716 12.06 -16.58 2.73
CA PHE A 716 12.95 -16.66 3.88
C PHE A 716 14.33 -16.12 3.48
N ILE A 717 14.77 -15.09 4.19
CA ILE A 717 15.99 -14.34 3.87
C ILE A 717 16.84 -14.13 5.12
N HIS A 718 18.11 -13.81 4.93
CA HIS A 718 18.98 -13.30 5.98
C HIS A 718 19.56 -11.94 5.59
N ILE A 719 19.40 -10.94 6.45
CA ILE A 719 19.82 -9.56 6.22
C ILE A 719 20.97 -9.20 7.16
N LYS A 720 22.00 -8.56 6.63
CA LYS A 720 23.06 -7.93 7.42
C LYS A 720 23.31 -6.52 6.91
N VAL A 721 23.44 -5.58 7.84
CA VAL A 721 23.79 -4.19 7.53
C VAL A 721 25.07 -3.86 8.27
N THR A 722 26.07 -3.36 7.57
CA THR A 722 27.36 -2.95 8.14
C THR A 722 27.74 -1.54 7.67
N PRO A 723 28.11 -0.62 8.58
CA PRO A 723 28.59 0.71 8.16
C PRO A 723 29.84 0.58 7.28
N CYS A 724 29.90 1.35 6.18
CA CYS A 724 31.13 1.46 5.40
C CYS A 724 32.07 2.42 6.15
N GLN A 725 33.13 1.90 6.77
CA GLN A 725 34.14 2.77 7.40
C GLN A 725 34.76 3.68 6.33
N SER A 726 34.73 5.00 6.56
CA SER A 726 35.55 5.93 5.80
C SER A 726 37.01 5.62 6.11
N SER A 727 37.79 5.29 5.07
CA SER A 727 39.24 5.25 5.22
C SER A 727 39.71 6.63 5.70
N PRO A 728 40.59 6.72 6.71
CA PRO A 728 41.10 8.01 7.15
C PRO A 728 41.80 8.66 5.94
N SER A 729 41.36 9.87 5.60
CA SER A 729 41.98 10.68 4.57
C SER A 729 43.49 10.72 4.83
N LYS A 730 44.28 10.32 3.84
CA LYS A 730 45.73 10.45 3.90
C LYS A 730 46.05 11.91 4.22
N SER A 731 46.55 12.15 5.42
CA SER A 731 47.11 13.43 5.83
C SER A 731 48.11 13.91 4.76
N PRO A 732 48.08 15.19 4.35
CA PRO A 732 49.01 15.69 3.34
C PRO A 732 50.43 15.50 3.86
N ALA A 733 51.28 14.90 3.04
CA ALA A 733 52.68 14.71 3.32
C ALA A 733 53.30 16.06 3.72
N LYS A 734 53.87 16.12 4.94
CA LYS A 734 54.66 17.27 5.39
C LYS A 734 55.77 17.52 4.36
N SER A 735 55.69 18.64 3.66
CA SER A 735 56.83 19.16 2.89
C SER A 735 57.95 19.48 3.88
N SER A 736 59.05 18.74 3.79
CA SER A 736 60.27 19.06 4.51
C SER A 736 60.87 20.33 3.91
N ALA A 737 60.60 21.47 4.54
CA ALA A 737 61.36 22.68 4.34
C ALA A 737 62.78 22.46 4.88
N LYS A 738 63.77 22.46 3.99
CA LYS A 738 65.14 22.83 4.35
C LYS A 738 65.37 24.28 3.93
N LYS A 739 65.73 25.10 4.91
CA LYS A 739 66.43 26.39 4.79
C LYS A 739 67.55 26.38 5.86
N PRO A 740 68.60 27.20 5.74
CA PRO A 740 69.14 27.87 4.55
C PRO A 740 70.29 27.08 3.89
#